data_AF-A0A3B0A982-F1
#
_entry.id   AF-A0A3B0A982-F1
#
_cell.length_a   1.000
_cell.length_b   1.000
_cell.length_c   1.000
_cell.angle_alpha   90.00
_cell.angle_beta   90.00
_cell.angle_gamma   90.00
#
_symmetry.space_group_name_H-M   'P 1'
#
loop_
_entity.id
_entity.type
_entity.pdbx_description
1 polymer ?
#
loop_
_entity_poly.entity_id
_entity_poly.type
_entity_poly.pdbx_seq_one_letter_code
_entity_poly.pdbx_strand_id
1 'polypeptide(L)'
;MALHSDPTLLVVRAEPSLAAAGDALVSRCLDAIRRLHRAGGALDALVLVGDLTDGATVAEFAAVSRLVDRVLEECCEAPGPTDLPVVLAAPGPGDRTGMAPSLVTVRSLTDWWPQVRDSFWARETPDVLDVIRTSFTPFETWYAGYAERGRQAGLLPGEGGTVLASGGPRLGLVTLNGAFRMLSDDASELATLHPSQVAAASDGPGWTAVDAVVLLSALSADVATDAATPVLRIAGRAGSGDPSPWLMVDDAQLLVARRTAGGVELVDVDGGHVRDAVAVRAEPDDGGAVAAVAEPEPLAAHDPSVLLADLDQALATGQAVLVITSGIEAESRGEWSSALGSPDDLFDALVDQLSPEIVGGRVTLAAVMQRLRQMDPALVRRTISGMLVADGAATNDTALRLLLAPWYRVYDCTGSNIFSDLAARLDVGSNVVVVDAYRDPPGGLRQQLEIVSMNGIAPGSSAAPVSFDIDDQGRGSRAQWFRQMKADLITHPVVVTASSVDSRHLSFYLDAMTSDSDANGMPPRFVVAPGADATASWQLAGAGFGQIPLPVAALARDRLSQSREPIRRGAQLRARMRSVLDRNAGVQLVSTLLETAPAGDPLYLRGTDPTWGDVKEGIPASLSTLSSMLTLADAPGANRPVLVLNDRSGTGKSTTLMQFGAALHNRGLAVGWVDRATTKSTQDVLGECVDLGLDAVLIDDVDIFGAEAARLMTQLGQRGRVLVAATIRSTRGHLLDGVPGLTRVPPLRLTDDDLNALVHRLETYRQLGKLKQQKLHEARVERLRQVSDRDLMAAMVEVITGYRFEERVSSEFAQLDVRERDIYATVCLFEALQYEDRSLTLPQNALLQIASDGPPDPAVNRAIERLVSGRRMLVRRESGHIRTRHRVVAEAMEKFIRGDKAYFQELFERLLLFYVQRGANITDRNDPTRRAMVALINHRVMIKSGLPVLAVRDVYHQLHDYLKDDFHYWLQCGSYELEKRNLDLAATYLETARGCDGGQDHFKVVTTWAMVCLRRASEHPTDSGLHDVAVEAFGELERVASQEGDRSPHTIVTIVKDGTHWLQRGVFFAHDERQSFARRILAWIEIGRRLLRMNGEFRSASEHCSGPLERMVAADEEERPIPL
;
A
#
# COMPACT_ATOMS: atom_id res chain seq x y z
N MET A 1 7.03 63.46 18.54
CA MET A 1 7.73 62.43 17.76
C MET A 1 7.50 62.76 16.31
N ALA A 2 8.55 63.06 15.54
CA ALA A 2 8.39 63.37 14.13
C ALA A 2 8.24 62.04 13.35
N LEU A 3 7.02 61.73 12.90
CA LEU A 3 6.69 60.56 12.06
C LEU A 3 7.00 60.80 10.56
N HIS A 4 7.65 61.91 10.22
CA HIS A 4 7.75 62.42 8.85
C HIS A 4 8.57 61.57 7.86
N SER A 5 9.13 60.43 8.27
CA SER A 5 10.00 59.63 7.40
C SER A 5 9.87 58.12 7.57
N ASP A 6 8.91 57.57 8.32
CA ASP A 6 8.79 56.11 8.46
C ASP A 6 7.54 55.61 7.73
N PRO A 7 7.62 54.54 6.91
CA PRO A 7 6.45 54.01 6.23
C PRO A 7 5.36 53.56 7.22
N THR A 8 4.13 54.01 6.97
CA THR A 8 2.97 53.77 7.82
C THR A 8 1.91 52.95 7.07
N LEU A 9 1.50 51.85 7.68
CA LEU A 9 0.53 50.89 7.15
C LEU A 9 -0.72 50.88 8.03
N LEU A 10 -1.91 50.99 7.45
CA LEU A 10 -3.18 50.72 8.13
C LEU A 10 -3.64 49.33 7.69
N VAL A 11 -3.53 48.34 8.57
CA VAL A 11 -3.97 46.97 8.29
C VAL A 11 -5.38 46.77 8.85
N VAL A 12 -6.31 46.36 8.00
CA VAL A 12 -7.74 46.29 8.31
C VAL A 12 -8.28 44.88 8.07
N ARG A 13 -9.05 44.40 9.04
CA ARG A 13 -9.78 43.13 9.05
C ARG A 13 -11.15 43.31 9.72
N ALA A 14 -12.12 42.47 9.36
CA ALA A 14 -13.35 42.25 10.12
C ALA A 14 -13.76 40.77 10.14
N GLU A 15 -14.64 40.41 11.06
CA GLU A 15 -15.38 39.14 11.06
C GLU A 15 -16.90 39.41 10.95
N PRO A 16 -17.66 38.64 10.14
CA PRO A 16 -17.19 37.56 9.27
C PRO A 16 -16.40 38.04 8.05
N SER A 17 -16.68 39.25 7.54
CA SER A 17 -15.97 39.89 6.42
C SER A 17 -15.99 41.43 6.50
N LEU A 18 -15.17 42.11 5.69
CA LEU A 18 -15.17 43.58 5.61
C LEU A 18 -16.49 44.16 5.07
N ALA A 19 -17.15 43.47 4.12
CA ALA A 19 -18.43 43.91 3.58
C ALA A 19 -19.55 43.89 4.64
N ALA A 20 -19.47 42.95 5.58
CA ALA A 20 -20.37 42.85 6.72
C ALA A 20 -20.00 43.83 7.86
N ALA A 21 -18.83 44.45 7.80
CA ALA A 21 -18.39 45.40 8.81
C ALA A 21 -19.25 46.67 8.77
N GLY A 22 -19.97 46.92 9.85
CA GLY A 22 -20.78 48.14 9.98
C GLY A 22 -19.95 49.41 10.14
N ASP A 23 -20.64 50.55 10.27
CA ASP A 23 -20.03 51.90 10.43
C ASP A 23 -19.00 52.00 11.56
N ALA A 24 -19.05 51.10 12.55
CA ALA A 24 -18.10 51.06 13.66
C ALA A 24 -16.65 50.80 13.20
N LEU A 25 -16.42 49.93 12.21
CA LEU A 25 -15.07 49.70 11.69
C LEU A 25 -14.57 50.92 10.93
N VAL A 26 -15.43 51.51 10.09
CA VAL A 26 -15.10 52.74 9.36
C VAL A 26 -14.70 53.85 10.33
N SER A 27 -15.48 54.03 11.41
CA SER A 27 -15.13 55.02 12.45
C SER A 27 -13.75 54.76 13.06
N ARG A 28 -13.40 53.49 13.35
CA ARG A 28 -12.08 53.15 13.90
C ARG A 28 -10.94 53.44 12.93
N CYS A 29 -11.11 53.11 11.64
CA CYS A 29 -10.13 53.44 10.60
C CYS A 29 -9.92 54.96 10.48
N LEU A 30 -11.02 55.72 10.41
CA LEU A 30 -10.97 57.19 10.34
C LEU A 30 -10.32 57.78 11.60
N ASP A 31 -10.63 57.25 12.78
CA ASP A 31 -10.00 57.69 14.02
C ASP A 31 -8.51 57.37 14.07
N ALA A 32 -8.06 56.26 13.48
CA ALA A 32 -6.63 55.92 13.35
C ALA A 32 -5.90 56.89 12.42
N ILE A 33 -6.50 57.23 11.27
CA ILE A 33 -5.94 58.21 10.32
C ILE A 33 -5.88 59.61 10.95
N ARG A 34 -6.95 60.04 11.63
CA ARG A 34 -6.93 61.32 12.36
C ARG A 34 -5.90 61.34 13.50
N ARG A 35 -5.62 60.20 14.13
CA ARG A 35 -4.52 60.09 15.11
C ARG A 35 -3.17 60.28 14.41
N LEU A 36 -2.97 59.61 13.28
CA LEU A 36 -1.76 59.74 12.46
C LEU A 36 -1.51 61.19 12.02
N HIS A 37 -2.54 61.85 11.48
CA HIS A 37 -2.46 63.25 11.04
C HIS A 37 -2.15 64.21 12.20
N ARG A 38 -2.77 64.00 13.37
CA ARG A 38 -2.45 64.78 14.59
C ARG A 38 -1.01 64.60 15.06
N ALA A 39 -0.44 63.42 14.83
CA ALA A 39 0.97 63.14 15.11
C ALA A 39 1.91 63.62 13.98
N GLY A 40 1.37 64.21 12.92
CA GLY A 40 2.11 64.71 11.76
C GLY A 40 2.57 63.62 10.80
N GLY A 41 2.02 62.40 10.86
CA GLY A 41 2.28 61.36 9.86
C GLY A 41 1.28 61.40 8.70
N ALA A 42 1.60 60.70 7.62
CA ALA A 42 0.68 60.39 6.53
C ALA A 42 0.61 58.86 6.35
N LEU A 43 -0.50 58.37 5.80
CA LEU A 43 -0.65 56.94 5.52
C LEU A 43 0.05 56.61 4.19
N ASP A 44 0.90 55.58 4.18
CA ASP A 44 1.59 55.14 2.96
C ASP A 44 0.90 53.95 2.30
N ALA A 45 0.28 53.05 3.08
CA ALA A 45 -0.53 51.97 2.53
C ALA A 45 -1.74 51.60 3.40
N LEU A 46 -2.86 51.33 2.72
CA LEU A 46 -4.04 50.67 3.27
C LEU A 46 -3.99 49.19 2.89
N VAL A 47 -3.95 48.31 3.88
CA VAL A 47 -3.84 46.86 3.69
C VAL A 47 -5.11 46.17 4.19
N LEU A 48 -5.77 45.42 3.31
CA LEU A 48 -6.97 44.66 3.61
C LEU A 48 -6.62 43.16 3.66
N VAL A 49 -6.86 42.53 4.81
CA VAL A 49 -6.58 41.11 5.07
C VAL A 49 -7.77 40.41 5.70
N GLY A 50 -7.90 39.11 5.44
CA GLY A 50 -9.06 38.30 5.83
C GLY A 50 -10.06 38.19 4.67
N ASP A 51 -11.31 37.84 4.98
CA ASP A 51 -12.39 37.82 3.98
C ASP A 51 -12.90 39.25 3.73
N LEU A 52 -12.85 39.72 2.49
CA LEU A 52 -13.40 41.05 2.15
C LEU A 52 -14.93 40.98 1.99
N THR A 53 -15.44 39.85 1.52
CA THR A 53 -16.86 39.58 1.25
C THR A 53 -17.25 38.20 1.81
N ASP A 54 -18.55 37.90 1.96
CA ASP A 54 -19.00 36.57 2.39
C ASP A 54 -19.27 35.63 1.18
N GLY A 55 -19.60 36.19 0.01
CA GLY A 55 -19.95 35.42 -1.19
C GLY A 55 -19.55 36.06 -2.51
N ALA A 56 -18.55 36.95 -2.51
CA ALA A 56 -18.00 37.61 -3.70
C ALA A 56 -19.02 38.36 -4.58
N THR A 57 -20.09 38.91 -3.98
CA THR A 57 -21.13 39.61 -4.75
C THR A 57 -20.75 41.08 -5.04
N VAL A 58 -21.28 41.62 -6.14
CA VAL A 58 -21.05 43.03 -6.51
C VAL A 58 -21.49 44.01 -5.41
N ALA A 59 -22.56 43.69 -4.69
CA ALA A 59 -23.08 44.53 -3.61
C ALA A 59 -22.15 44.55 -2.38
N GLU A 60 -21.53 43.41 -2.07
CA GLU A 60 -20.54 43.29 -1.00
C GLU A 60 -19.26 44.04 -1.35
N PHE A 61 -18.73 43.87 -2.56
CA PHE A 61 -17.56 44.65 -3.00
C PHE A 61 -17.84 46.16 -3.04
N ALA A 62 -19.06 46.57 -3.39
CA ALA A 62 -19.47 47.98 -3.27
C ALA A 62 -19.50 48.47 -1.81
N ALA A 63 -19.76 47.58 -0.83
CA ALA A 63 -19.64 47.90 0.59
C ALA A 63 -18.17 48.07 1.01
N VAL A 64 -17.28 47.19 0.55
CA VAL A 64 -15.83 47.33 0.76
C VAL A 64 -15.31 48.63 0.13
N SER A 65 -15.73 48.97 -1.09
CA SER A 65 -15.42 50.24 -1.74
C SER A 65 -15.79 51.44 -0.87
N ARG A 66 -16.99 51.46 -0.26
CA ARG A 66 -17.37 52.57 0.64
C ARG A 66 -16.42 52.72 1.84
N LEU A 67 -15.86 51.64 2.36
CA LEU A 67 -14.87 51.69 3.44
C LEU A 67 -13.55 52.24 2.93
N VAL A 68 -13.05 51.73 1.80
CA VAL A 68 -11.79 52.17 1.17
C VAL A 68 -11.88 53.65 0.78
N ASP A 69 -12.93 54.04 0.06
CA ASP A 69 -13.13 55.41 -0.43
C ASP A 69 -13.19 56.41 0.73
N ARG A 70 -13.88 56.09 1.82
CA ARG A 70 -13.92 56.95 3.02
C ARG A 70 -12.56 57.09 3.70
N VAL A 71 -11.76 56.02 3.73
CA VAL A 71 -10.40 56.05 4.26
C VAL A 71 -9.50 56.93 3.38
N LEU A 72 -9.57 56.77 2.06
CA LEU A 72 -8.82 57.57 1.10
C LEU A 72 -9.23 59.05 1.15
N GLU A 73 -10.53 59.34 1.26
CA GLU A 73 -11.05 60.71 1.46
C GLU A 73 -10.49 61.36 2.72
N GLU A 74 -10.46 60.65 3.85
CA GLU A 74 -9.89 61.21 5.09
C GLU A 74 -8.37 61.42 4.97
N CYS A 75 -7.64 60.60 4.21
CA CYS A 75 -6.21 60.80 3.93
C CYS A 75 -5.96 62.11 3.15
N CYS A 76 -6.90 62.56 2.31
CA CYS A 76 -6.81 63.83 1.58
C CYS A 76 -6.95 65.07 2.49
N GLU A 77 -7.51 64.93 3.69
CA GLU A 77 -7.69 66.02 4.65
C GLU A 77 -6.42 66.30 5.50
N ALA A 78 -5.30 65.63 5.18
CA ALA A 78 -4.01 65.82 5.85
C ALA A 78 -3.40 67.22 5.61
N PRO A 79 -2.68 67.81 6.58
CA PRO A 79 -1.96 69.06 6.40
C PRO A 79 -0.68 68.87 5.55
N GLY A 80 -0.82 68.74 4.23
CA GLY A 80 0.30 68.70 3.26
C GLY A 80 -0.09 68.01 1.94
N PRO A 81 0.65 68.24 0.83
CA PRO A 81 0.48 67.44 -0.38
C PRO A 81 1.05 66.04 -0.14
N THR A 82 0.18 65.08 0.14
CA THR A 82 0.53 63.66 0.26
C THR A 82 -0.06 62.90 -0.93
N ASP A 83 0.75 62.07 -1.56
CA ASP A 83 0.25 61.09 -2.52
C ASP A 83 -0.76 60.16 -1.81
N LEU A 84 -1.75 59.66 -2.54
CA LEU A 84 -2.73 58.73 -1.98
C LEU A 84 -2.02 57.44 -1.53
N PRO A 85 -2.42 56.85 -0.39
CA PRO A 85 -1.83 55.60 0.08
C PRO A 85 -2.10 54.46 -0.89
N VAL A 86 -1.13 53.55 -0.99
CA VAL A 86 -1.26 52.32 -1.79
C VAL A 86 -2.35 51.43 -1.19
N VAL A 87 -3.28 50.93 -2.00
CA VAL A 87 -4.30 49.97 -1.54
C VAL A 87 -3.88 48.53 -1.89
N LEU A 88 -3.67 47.72 -0.86
CA LEU A 88 -3.31 46.31 -0.97
C LEU A 88 -4.42 45.43 -0.42
N ALA A 89 -4.85 44.42 -1.19
CA ALA A 89 -5.86 43.47 -0.76
C ALA A 89 -5.40 42.04 -1.03
N ALA A 90 -5.39 41.20 0.01
CA ALA A 90 -5.13 39.77 -0.12
C ALA A 90 -6.45 39.00 -0.08
N PRO A 91 -6.82 38.24 -1.13
CA PRO A 91 -8.12 37.60 -1.20
C PRO A 91 -8.21 36.39 -0.25
N GLY A 92 -9.35 36.27 0.43
CA GLY A 92 -9.73 35.14 1.28
C GLY A 92 -10.75 34.20 0.61
N PRO A 93 -11.16 33.11 1.31
CA PRO A 93 -12.19 32.19 0.83
C PRO A 93 -13.54 32.85 0.53
N GLY A 94 -13.90 33.92 1.22
CA GLY A 94 -15.15 34.65 0.98
C GLY A 94 -15.16 35.48 -0.31
N ASP A 95 -13.98 35.73 -0.90
CA ASP A 95 -13.80 36.63 -2.05
C ASP A 95 -13.87 35.92 -3.41
N ARG A 96 -14.21 34.63 -3.39
CA ARG A 96 -14.37 33.80 -4.58
C ARG A 96 -15.81 33.38 -4.82
N THR A 97 -16.14 33.15 -6.09
CA THR A 97 -17.38 32.45 -6.46
C THR A 97 -17.18 30.94 -6.30
N GLY A 98 -17.98 30.31 -5.43
CA GLY A 98 -17.88 28.87 -5.18
C GLY A 98 -18.17 28.00 -6.40
N MET A 99 -17.45 26.89 -6.49
CA MET A 99 -17.52 25.93 -7.58
C MET A 99 -17.94 24.55 -7.08
N ALA A 100 -18.58 23.77 -7.96
CA ALA A 100 -19.03 22.42 -7.63
C ALA A 100 -17.81 21.51 -7.35
N PRO A 101 -17.78 20.79 -6.21
CA PRO A 101 -16.65 19.93 -5.84
C PRO A 101 -16.45 18.73 -6.79
N SER A 102 -17.47 18.41 -7.61
CA SER A 102 -17.36 17.36 -8.63
C SER A 102 -16.52 17.75 -9.85
N LEU A 103 -16.16 19.02 -10.02
CA LEU A 103 -15.35 19.47 -11.15
C LEU A 103 -13.92 18.96 -11.02
N VAL A 104 -13.41 18.32 -12.07
CA VAL A 104 -12.06 17.74 -12.13
C VAL A 104 -10.99 18.77 -11.72
N THR A 105 -11.10 20.02 -12.19
CA THR A 105 -10.16 21.10 -11.87
C THR A 105 -10.24 21.57 -10.42
N VAL A 106 -11.42 21.51 -9.79
CA VAL A 106 -11.57 21.79 -8.35
C VAL A 106 -10.93 20.65 -7.54
N ARG A 107 -11.19 19.40 -7.93
CA ARG A 107 -10.55 18.22 -7.31
C ARG A 107 -9.03 18.22 -7.47
N SER A 108 -8.50 18.75 -8.58
CA SER A 108 -7.06 18.95 -8.77
C SER A 108 -6.43 19.87 -7.73
N LEU A 109 -7.19 20.85 -7.21
CA LEU A 109 -6.73 21.80 -6.20
C LEU A 109 -7.06 21.36 -4.76
N THR A 110 -8.04 20.48 -4.59
CA THR A 110 -8.40 19.89 -3.30
C THR A 110 -7.76 18.51 -3.11
N ASP A 111 -8.39 17.47 -3.66
CA ASP A 111 -8.10 16.05 -3.43
C ASP A 111 -6.79 15.60 -4.08
N TRP A 112 -6.47 16.15 -5.24
CA TRP A 112 -5.31 15.75 -6.05
C TRP A 112 -4.18 16.79 -6.04
N TRP A 113 -4.20 17.70 -5.07
CA TRP A 113 -3.17 18.72 -4.94
C TRP A 113 -1.74 18.15 -4.89
N PRO A 114 -1.43 17.06 -4.15
CA PRO A 114 -0.08 16.49 -4.15
C PRO A 114 0.41 16.05 -5.53
N GLN A 115 -0.49 15.63 -6.43
CA GLN A 115 -0.17 15.19 -7.79
C GLN A 115 -0.02 16.36 -8.77
N VAL A 116 -0.71 17.48 -8.50
CA VAL A 116 -0.77 18.62 -9.42
C VAL A 116 0.14 19.78 -8.98
N ARG A 117 0.56 19.82 -7.70
CA ARG A 117 1.31 20.94 -7.09
C ARG A 117 2.54 21.34 -7.90
N ASP A 118 3.39 20.39 -8.24
CA ASP A 118 4.69 20.71 -8.84
C ASP A 118 4.52 21.21 -10.28
N SER A 119 3.67 20.54 -11.08
CA SER A 119 3.27 21.00 -12.42
C SER A 119 2.50 22.34 -12.38
N PHE A 120 1.70 22.58 -11.34
CA PHE A 120 1.00 23.85 -11.14
C PHE A 120 1.98 25.01 -10.93
N TRP A 121 2.95 24.86 -10.03
CA TRP A 121 3.97 25.89 -9.80
C TRP A 121 4.95 26.03 -10.97
N ALA A 122 5.19 24.96 -11.73
CA ALA A 122 5.93 24.98 -13.00
C ALA A 122 5.12 25.61 -14.17
N ARG A 123 3.85 25.98 -13.94
CA ARG A 123 2.92 26.55 -14.94
C ARG A 123 2.59 25.61 -16.10
N GLU A 124 2.60 24.30 -15.86
CA GLU A 124 2.27 23.26 -16.85
C GLU A 124 0.76 22.96 -16.92
N THR A 125 -0.05 23.51 -16.01
CA THR A 125 -1.51 23.32 -15.94
C THR A 125 -2.28 24.64 -16.09
N PRO A 126 -2.31 25.22 -17.30
CA PRO A 126 -2.94 26.54 -17.54
C PRO A 126 -4.46 26.52 -17.32
N ASP A 127 -5.11 25.39 -17.56
CA ASP A 127 -6.53 25.15 -17.33
C ASP A 127 -6.93 25.27 -15.85
N VAL A 128 -6.09 24.79 -14.93
CA VAL A 128 -6.30 24.93 -13.48
C VAL A 128 -6.15 26.39 -13.05
N LEU A 129 -5.16 27.10 -13.61
CA LEU A 129 -4.97 28.54 -13.35
C LEU A 129 -6.14 29.38 -13.86
N ASP A 130 -6.68 29.07 -15.04
CA ASP A 130 -7.84 29.75 -15.61
C ASP A 130 -9.10 29.56 -14.75
N VAL A 131 -9.27 28.38 -14.13
CA VAL A 131 -10.37 28.11 -13.20
C VAL A 131 -10.24 28.94 -11.92
N ILE A 132 -9.03 29.03 -11.35
CA ILE A 132 -8.78 29.90 -10.18
C ILE A 132 -9.10 31.35 -10.55
N ARG A 133 -8.58 31.85 -11.68
CA ARG A 133 -8.85 33.22 -12.16
C ARG A 133 -10.35 33.48 -12.35
N THR A 134 -11.06 32.51 -12.91
CA THR A 134 -12.51 32.59 -13.09
C THR A 134 -13.22 32.73 -11.74
N SER A 135 -12.86 31.92 -10.75
CA SER A 135 -13.47 31.94 -9.41
C SER A 135 -13.27 33.29 -8.69
N PHE A 136 -12.11 33.93 -8.86
CA PHE A 136 -11.77 35.23 -8.25
C PHE A 136 -12.07 36.44 -9.15
N THR A 137 -12.79 36.27 -10.26
CA THR A 137 -13.11 37.37 -11.20
C THR A 137 -13.81 38.56 -10.53
N PRO A 138 -14.80 38.38 -9.61
CA PRO A 138 -15.42 39.51 -8.92
C PRO A 138 -14.43 40.35 -8.11
N PHE A 139 -13.54 39.68 -7.37
CA PHE A 139 -12.45 40.31 -6.62
C PHE A 139 -11.48 41.06 -7.55
N GLU A 140 -10.99 40.43 -8.61
CA GLU A 140 -10.07 41.05 -9.57
C GLU A 140 -10.67 42.29 -10.23
N THR A 141 -11.95 42.20 -10.61
CA THR A 141 -12.69 43.30 -11.25
C THR A 141 -12.82 44.49 -10.30
N TRP A 142 -13.14 44.24 -9.03
CA TRP A 142 -13.19 45.28 -8.01
C TRP A 142 -11.80 45.86 -7.72
N TYR A 143 -10.80 44.99 -7.52
CA TYR A 143 -9.48 45.40 -7.09
C TYR A 143 -8.71 46.18 -8.17
N ALA A 144 -9.00 45.94 -9.46
CA ALA A 144 -8.49 46.73 -10.57
C ALA A 144 -8.82 48.24 -10.47
N GLY A 145 -9.86 48.61 -9.72
CA GLY A 145 -10.21 50.01 -9.44
C GLY A 145 -9.26 50.72 -8.46
N TYR A 146 -8.53 49.95 -7.64
CA TYR A 146 -7.65 50.45 -6.58
C TYR A 146 -6.18 50.08 -6.79
N ALA A 147 -5.89 49.08 -7.63
CA ALA A 147 -4.53 48.63 -7.90
C ALA A 147 -3.69 49.74 -8.56
N GLU A 148 -2.52 50.01 -7.97
CA GLU A 148 -1.62 51.04 -8.48
C GLU A 148 -1.00 50.69 -9.83
N ARG A 149 -0.86 51.73 -10.67
CA ARG A 149 -0.09 51.65 -11.92
C ARG A 149 1.39 51.53 -11.59
N GLY A 150 1.94 50.32 -11.72
CA GLY A 150 3.35 50.03 -11.44
C GLY A 150 3.58 48.90 -10.44
N ARG A 151 2.51 48.37 -9.82
CA ARG A 151 2.57 47.15 -9.01
C ARG A 151 3.00 45.95 -9.84
N GLN A 152 3.94 45.17 -9.32
CA GLN A 152 4.35 43.89 -9.91
C GLN A 152 3.23 42.87 -9.67
N ALA A 153 2.64 42.31 -10.71
CA ALA A 153 1.64 41.25 -10.55
C ALA A 153 2.30 39.92 -10.15
N GLY A 154 1.63 39.13 -9.30
CA GLY A 154 2.07 37.79 -8.92
C GLY A 154 1.56 36.69 -9.88
N LEU A 155 1.54 35.44 -9.39
CA LEU A 155 1.14 34.26 -10.17
C LEU A 155 -0.38 34.09 -10.19
N LEU A 156 -1.00 34.29 -9.03
CA LEU A 156 -2.42 34.01 -8.77
C LEU A 156 -3.22 35.31 -8.59
N PRO A 157 -4.57 35.24 -8.65
CA PRO A 157 -5.42 36.40 -8.42
C PRO A 157 -5.15 37.07 -7.06
N GLY A 158 -5.08 38.39 -7.05
CA GLY A 158 -4.80 39.24 -5.90
C GLY A 158 -3.33 39.36 -5.55
N GLU A 159 -2.46 38.56 -6.15
CA GLU A 159 -1.04 38.60 -5.84
C GLU A 159 -0.32 39.77 -6.49
N GLY A 160 0.67 40.28 -5.78
CA GLY A 160 1.55 41.29 -6.31
C GLY A 160 2.37 42.01 -5.27
N GLY A 161 3.30 42.81 -5.75
CA GLY A 161 4.29 43.48 -4.94
C GLY A 161 4.46 44.95 -5.27
N THR A 162 4.65 45.77 -4.24
CA THR A 162 5.04 47.18 -4.34
C THR A 162 6.15 47.50 -3.35
N VAL A 163 6.90 48.58 -3.58
CA VAL A 163 7.95 49.04 -2.68
C VAL A 163 7.61 50.45 -2.18
N LEU A 164 7.51 50.60 -0.86
CA LEU A 164 7.36 51.90 -0.22
C LEU A 164 8.74 52.51 0.07
N ALA A 165 8.92 53.78 -0.33
CA ALA A 165 10.17 54.52 -0.18
C ALA A 165 9.93 55.91 0.41
N SER A 166 9.32 55.96 1.59
CA SER A 166 8.93 57.22 2.26
C SER A 166 10.03 57.72 3.20
N GLY A 167 11.21 58.11 2.68
CA GLY A 167 12.29 58.78 3.44
C GLY A 167 13.03 57.95 4.54
N GLY A 168 12.47 56.83 5.00
CA GLY A 168 13.02 55.92 6.02
C GLY A 168 13.30 54.53 5.47
N PRO A 169 12.98 53.42 6.18
CA PRO A 169 13.25 52.09 5.65
C PRO A 169 12.46 51.83 4.35
N ARG A 170 13.12 51.27 3.34
CA ARG A 170 12.49 50.82 2.10
C ARG A 170 11.82 49.47 2.34
N LEU A 171 10.50 49.42 2.26
CA LEU A 171 9.74 48.19 2.49
C LEU A 171 9.20 47.61 1.20
N GLY A 172 9.45 46.32 0.96
CA GLY A 172 8.69 45.56 -0.01
C GLY A 172 7.40 45.04 0.61
N LEU A 173 6.24 45.34 0.03
CA LEU A 173 4.95 44.77 0.44
C LEU A 173 4.51 43.74 -0.60
N VAL A 174 4.27 42.51 -0.17
CA VAL A 174 3.84 41.39 -1.03
C VAL A 174 2.51 40.84 -0.54
N THR A 175 1.49 40.86 -1.39
CA THR A 175 0.22 40.18 -1.14
C THR A 175 0.22 38.80 -1.78
N LEU A 176 -0.19 37.78 -1.02
CA LEU A 176 -0.21 36.37 -1.42
C LEU A 176 -1.62 35.78 -1.30
N ASN A 177 -2.03 35.03 -2.32
CA ASN A 177 -3.30 34.32 -2.31
C ASN A 177 -3.11 32.94 -1.67
N GLY A 178 -3.45 32.83 -0.38
CA GLY A 178 -3.43 31.55 0.35
C GLY A 178 -4.69 30.70 0.14
N ALA A 179 -5.77 31.28 -0.40
CA ALA A 179 -7.10 30.68 -0.50
C ALA A 179 -7.39 30.05 -1.87
N PHE A 180 -6.45 30.08 -2.81
CA PHE A 180 -6.67 29.65 -4.21
C PHE A 180 -7.11 28.18 -4.37
N ARG A 181 -6.82 27.33 -3.37
CA ARG A 181 -7.23 25.92 -3.36
C ARG A 181 -8.64 25.69 -2.81
N MET A 182 -9.21 26.71 -2.19
CA MET A 182 -10.41 26.59 -1.38
C MET A 182 -11.66 26.81 -2.24
N LEU A 183 -11.68 26.40 -3.52
CA LEU A 183 -12.69 26.80 -4.51
C LEU A 183 -14.11 26.24 -4.28
N SER A 184 -14.25 25.24 -3.41
CA SER A 184 -15.54 24.68 -2.98
C SER A 184 -15.79 24.93 -1.49
N ASP A 185 -17.04 24.93 -1.07
CA ASP A 185 -17.42 25.29 0.30
C ASP A 185 -16.94 24.27 1.36
N ASP A 186 -16.69 23.02 0.94
CA ASP A 186 -16.14 21.95 1.79
C ASP A 186 -14.61 22.03 1.98
N ALA A 187 -13.92 22.99 1.33
CA ALA A 187 -12.46 23.07 1.28
C ALA A 187 -11.86 24.13 2.23
N SER A 188 -12.53 24.41 3.35
CA SER A 188 -12.23 25.53 4.26
C SER A 188 -10.90 25.43 5.04
N GLU A 189 -10.19 24.30 4.94
CA GLU A 189 -8.91 24.04 5.65
C GLU A 189 -7.68 23.94 4.72
N LEU A 190 -7.79 24.33 3.45
CA LEU A 190 -6.74 24.11 2.44
C LEU A 190 -5.83 25.33 2.15
N ALA A 191 -5.64 26.21 3.13
CA ALA A 191 -4.73 27.36 2.98
C ALA A 191 -3.31 26.89 2.62
N THR A 192 -2.69 27.45 1.60
CA THR A 192 -1.34 27.06 1.18
C THR A 192 -0.60 28.24 0.54
N LEU A 193 0.69 28.36 0.85
CA LEU A 193 1.60 29.33 0.26
C LEU A 193 2.86 28.61 -0.27
N HIS A 194 3.55 29.23 -1.23
CA HIS A 194 4.68 28.67 -1.94
C HIS A 194 5.74 29.74 -2.24
N PRO A 195 7.05 29.42 -2.17
CA PRO A 195 8.12 30.38 -2.43
C PRO A 195 8.03 31.08 -3.79
N SER A 196 7.52 30.39 -4.83
CA SER A 196 7.33 30.97 -6.16
C SER A 196 6.34 32.13 -6.20
N GLN A 197 5.35 32.17 -5.31
CA GLN A 197 4.42 33.31 -5.21
C GLN A 197 5.16 34.55 -4.71
N VAL A 198 6.05 34.38 -3.73
CA VAL A 198 6.88 35.46 -3.18
C VAL A 198 7.82 35.98 -4.27
N ALA A 199 8.60 35.10 -4.91
CA ALA A 199 9.55 35.46 -5.95
C ALA A 199 8.88 36.23 -7.12
N ALA A 200 7.76 35.71 -7.63
CA ALA A 200 7.03 36.35 -8.73
C ALA A 200 6.55 37.78 -8.38
N ALA A 201 6.13 38.00 -7.14
CA ALA A 201 5.71 39.31 -6.65
C ALA A 201 6.89 40.24 -6.31
N SER A 202 8.10 39.71 -6.09
CA SER A 202 9.28 40.46 -5.65
C SER A 202 10.42 40.60 -6.69
N ASP A 203 10.29 40.06 -7.89
CA ASP A 203 11.35 40.06 -8.93
C ASP A 203 11.31 41.26 -9.90
N GLY A 204 10.56 42.31 -9.57
CA GLY A 204 10.41 43.50 -10.43
C GLY A 204 11.62 44.44 -10.39
N PRO A 205 11.85 45.27 -11.43
CA PRO A 205 12.99 46.18 -11.51
C PRO A 205 13.06 47.25 -10.39
N GLY A 206 11.98 47.46 -9.63
CA GLY A 206 11.94 48.34 -8.45
C GLY A 206 12.31 47.69 -7.11
N TRP A 207 12.47 46.36 -7.08
CA TRP A 207 12.65 45.55 -5.86
C TRP A 207 14.10 45.42 -5.38
N THR A 208 15.08 45.91 -6.15
CA THR A 208 16.49 45.89 -5.74
C THR A 208 16.72 46.81 -4.54
N ALA A 209 17.28 46.27 -3.46
CA ALA A 209 17.68 46.96 -2.22
C ALA A 209 16.52 47.47 -1.33
N VAL A 210 15.60 46.57 -0.94
CA VAL A 210 14.65 46.80 0.18
C VAL A 210 15.26 46.37 1.51
N ASP A 211 14.91 47.07 2.58
CA ASP A 211 15.43 46.83 3.94
C ASP A 211 14.68 45.68 4.65
N ALA A 212 13.41 45.46 4.29
CA ALA A 212 12.59 44.33 4.75
C ALA A 212 11.44 44.05 3.76
N VAL A 213 10.90 42.84 3.81
CA VAL A 213 9.73 42.41 3.05
C VAL A 213 8.58 42.06 3.99
N VAL A 214 7.39 42.59 3.76
CA VAL A 214 6.16 42.27 4.49
C VAL A 214 5.28 41.39 3.60
N LEU A 215 5.07 40.14 4.02
CA LEU A 215 4.14 39.20 3.40
C LEU A 215 2.75 39.39 4.00
N LEU A 216 1.77 39.56 3.15
CA LEU A 216 0.37 39.83 3.48
C LEU A 216 -0.49 38.69 2.92
N SER A 217 -1.28 38.02 3.77
CA SER A 217 -2.23 37.00 3.31
C SER A 217 -3.54 37.05 4.09
N ALA A 218 -4.63 36.56 3.50
CA ALA A 218 -5.89 36.43 4.22
C ALA A 218 -5.82 35.36 5.32
N LEU A 219 -5.08 34.26 5.06
CA LEU A 219 -4.93 33.11 5.94
C LEU A 219 -3.45 32.83 6.21
N SER A 220 -3.07 32.52 7.45
CA SER A 220 -1.70 32.08 7.75
C SER A 220 -1.45 30.69 7.17
N ALA A 221 -0.33 30.51 6.47
CA ALA A 221 0.15 29.21 6.00
C ALA A 221 1.68 29.18 6.01
N ASP A 222 2.27 27.99 5.97
CA ASP A 222 3.72 27.85 5.93
C ASP A 222 4.28 28.35 4.59
N VAL A 223 5.35 29.14 4.64
CA VAL A 223 6.05 29.66 3.46
C VAL A 223 7.52 29.89 3.80
N ALA A 224 8.37 29.04 3.22
CA ALA A 224 9.81 29.22 3.23
C ALA A 224 10.19 30.45 2.39
N THR A 225 11.15 31.22 2.88
CA THR A 225 11.69 32.40 2.19
C THR A 225 13.20 32.33 2.20
N ASP A 226 13.83 32.08 1.06
CA ASP A 226 15.29 32.12 0.87
C ASP A 226 15.86 33.56 0.81
N ALA A 227 15.12 34.52 1.37
CA ALA A 227 15.46 35.93 1.30
C ALA A 227 16.58 36.26 2.29
N ALA A 228 17.72 36.74 1.77
CA ALA A 228 18.74 37.43 2.57
C ALA A 228 18.18 38.69 3.26
N THR A 229 17.05 39.19 2.77
CA THR A 229 16.31 40.34 3.30
C THR A 229 15.34 39.90 4.40
N PRO A 230 15.28 40.59 5.55
CA PRO A 230 14.36 40.24 6.64
C PRO A 230 12.88 40.19 6.20
N VAL A 231 12.15 39.18 6.65
CA VAL A 231 10.74 38.94 6.28
C VAL A 231 9.81 39.06 7.49
N LEU A 232 8.79 39.89 7.35
CA LEU A 232 7.68 40.09 8.27
C LEU A 232 6.42 39.45 7.66
N ARG A 233 5.57 38.81 8.48
CA ARG A 233 4.39 38.06 8.00
C ARG A 233 3.14 38.55 8.72
N ILE A 234 2.12 38.98 7.97
CA ILE A 234 0.83 39.47 8.48
C ILE A 234 -0.31 38.67 7.85
N ALA A 235 -1.19 38.11 8.67
CA ALA A 235 -2.37 37.38 8.23
C ALA A 235 -3.65 37.92 8.87
N GLY A 236 -4.75 37.84 8.12
CA GLY A 236 -6.09 38.17 8.62
C GLY A 236 -6.59 37.11 9.61
N ARG A 237 -6.50 35.82 9.27
CA ARG A 237 -6.99 34.72 10.11
C ARG A 237 -5.99 33.54 10.14
N ALA A 238 -6.04 32.75 11.21
CA ALA A 238 -5.25 31.53 11.30
C ALA A 238 -5.75 30.49 10.28
N GLY A 239 -4.82 29.92 9.50
CA GLY A 239 -5.07 28.76 8.63
C GLY A 239 -4.82 27.42 9.34
N SER A 240 -4.74 26.32 8.58
CA SER A 240 -4.45 24.98 9.08
C SER A 240 -2.95 24.83 9.39
N GLY A 241 -2.56 24.97 10.66
CA GLY A 241 -1.17 24.83 11.12
C GLY A 241 -0.84 25.67 12.36
N ASP A 242 0.38 25.57 12.87
CA ASP A 242 0.86 26.43 13.96
C ASP A 242 1.02 27.88 13.46
N PRO A 243 0.31 28.87 14.03
CA PRO A 243 0.37 30.27 13.58
C PRO A 243 1.71 30.97 13.89
N SER A 244 2.66 30.33 14.57
CA SER A 244 4.00 30.88 14.78
C SER A 244 4.85 30.71 13.49
N PRO A 245 5.24 31.78 12.75
CA PRO A 245 5.42 33.18 13.15
C PRO A 245 4.63 34.19 12.28
N TRP A 246 3.29 34.14 12.23
CA TRP A 246 2.44 35.16 11.60
C TRP A 246 1.92 36.18 12.63
N LEU A 247 1.88 37.46 12.24
CA LEU A 247 1.17 38.50 13.00
C LEU A 247 -0.31 38.43 12.63
N MET A 248 -1.17 38.23 13.63
CA MET A 248 -2.61 38.24 13.46
C MET A 248 -3.17 39.62 13.75
N VAL A 249 -3.97 40.16 12.83
CA VAL A 249 -4.66 41.43 13.01
C VAL A 249 -6.09 41.15 13.44
N ASP A 250 -6.56 41.83 14.49
CA ASP A 250 -7.91 41.59 15.03
C ASP A 250 -8.95 42.56 14.44
N ASP A 251 -8.58 43.81 14.15
CA ASP A 251 -9.46 44.81 13.54
C ASP A 251 -8.72 45.83 12.62
N ALA A 252 -8.55 47.10 13.02
CA ALA A 252 -7.87 48.15 12.28
C ALA A 252 -6.64 48.60 13.08
N GLN A 253 -5.46 48.18 12.64
CA GLN A 253 -4.19 48.44 13.31
C GLN A 253 -3.30 49.37 12.48
N LEU A 254 -2.76 50.40 13.13
CA LEU A 254 -1.86 51.36 12.51
C LEU A 254 -0.41 51.00 12.86
N LEU A 255 0.32 50.50 11.87
CA LEU A 255 1.69 50.01 12.02
C LEU A 255 2.67 50.99 11.38
N VAL A 256 3.77 51.28 12.07
CA VAL A 256 4.87 52.08 11.56
C VAL A 256 6.12 51.22 11.47
N ALA A 257 6.76 51.20 10.31
CA ALA A 257 8.01 50.48 10.10
C ALA A 257 9.20 51.35 10.48
N ARG A 258 9.96 50.93 11.49
CA ARG A 258 11.14 51.66 11.98
C ARG A 258 12.41 50.88 11.76
N ARG A 259 13.46 51.60 11.36
CA ARG A 259 14.82 51.04 11.33
C ARG A 259 15.38 51.01 12.76
N THR A 260 15.78 49.83 13.23
CA THR A 260 16.43 49.63 14.53
C THR A 260 17.83 49.04 14.36
N ALA A 261 18.55 48.81 15.45
CA ALA A 261 19.88 48.20 15.40
C ALA A 261 19.85 46.74 14.91
N GLY A 262 18.69 46.08 14.99
CA GLY A 262 18.48 44.67 14.60
C GLY A 262 17.90 44.47 13.20
N GLY A 263 17.43 45.53 12.53
CA GLY A 263 16.76 45.45 11.22
C GLY A 263 15.63 46.46 11.09
N VAL A 264 14.49 46.02 10.55
CA VAL A 264 13.26 46.82 10.47
C VAL A 264 12.20 46.20 11.37
N GLU A 265 11.57 47.00 12.23
CA GLU A 265 10.51 46.55 13.14
C GLU A 265 9.18 47.17 12.77
N LEU A 266 8.07 46.44 12.94
CA LEU A 266 6.72 47.00 12.90
C LEU A 266 6.28 47.34 14.31
N VAL A 267 5.95 48.60 14.52
CA VAL A 267 5.53 49.14 15.82
C VAL A 267 4.10 49.66 15.70
N ASP A 268 3.24 49.23 16.61
CA ASP A 268 1.90 49.79 16.73
C ASP A 268 2.01 51.22 17.28
N VAL A 269 1.38 52.17 16.60
CA VAL A 269 1.30 53.58 17.05
C VAL A 269 0.68 53.70 18.44
N ASP A 270 -0.21 52.78 18.82
CA ASP A 270 -0.91 52.79 20.10
C ASP A 270 -0.10 52.12 21.25
N GLY A 271 1.17 51.77 21.03
CA GLY A 271 2.17 51.53 22.10
C GLY A 271 2.66 50.09 22.29
N GLY A 272 2.39 49.18 21.34
CA GLY A 272 2.91 47.81 21.33
C GLY A 272 4.05 47.60 20.33
N HIS A 273 5.12 46.89 20.72
CA HIS A 273 6.06 46.31 19.75
C HIS A 273 5.41 45.09 19.11
N VAL A 274 5.27 45.07 17.78
CA VAL A 274 4.44 44.08 17.09
C VAL A 274 5.25 42.94 16.47
N ARG A 275 6.57 43.11 16.23
CA ARG A 275 7.62 42.05 16.14
C ARG A 275 8.94 42.60 15.57
N ASP A 276 10.05 41.98 15.97
CA ASP A 276 11.37 42.24 15.40
C ASP A 276 11.58 41.46 14.09
N ALA A 277 12.02 42.12 13.02
CA ALA A 277 12.64 41.39 11.92
C ALA A 277 14.06 41.02 12.35
N VAL A 278 14.24 39.81 12.89
CA VAL A 278 15.57 39.30 13.23
C VAL A 278 16.37 39.18 11.93
N ALA A 279 17.35 40.07 11.73
CA ALA A 279 18.44 39.80 10.79
C ALA A 279 19.06 38.46 11.20
N VAL A 280 19.12 37.50 10.29
CA VAL A 280 19.81 36.22 10.48
C VAL A 280 21.30 36.54 10.69
N ARG A 281 21.67 36.88 11.92
CA ARG A 281 23.05 36.90 12.39
C ARG A 281 23.42 35.46 12.67
N ALA A 282 24.32 34.92 11.84
CA ALA A 282 25.15 33.82 12.24
C ALA A 282 25.90 34.23 13.52
N GLU A 283 25.49 33.69 14.67
CA GLU A 283 26.29 33.73 15.90
C GLU A 283 26.96 32.38 16.14
N PRO A 284 28.14 32.38 16.80
CA PRO A 284 29.02 31.25 16.91
C PRO A 284 28.50 30.25 17.94
N ASP A 285 28.61 28.98 17.56
CA ASP A 285 28.31 27.78 18.34
C ASP A 285 29.06 27.78 19.69
N ASP A 286 28.33 27.67 20.79
CA ASP A 286 28.83 27.07 22.02
C ASP A 286 27.67 26.65 22.94
N GLY A 287 27.39 25.35 23.00
CA GLY A 287 26.72 24.73 24.15
C GLY A 287 25.42 23.99 23.91
N GLY A 288 25.18 23.49 22.70
CA GLY A 288 24.13 22.51 22.44
C GLY A 288 23.98 22.28 20.95
N ALA A 289 25.01 21.70 20.32
CA ALA A 289 25.08 21.41 18.90
C ALA A 289 23.84 20.63 18.43
N VAL A 290 22.77 21.35 18.09
CA VAL A 290 21.88 20.97 17.01
C VAL A 290 22.70 21.26 15.78
N ALA A 291 23.44 20.22 15.36
CA ALA A 291 24.28 20.24 14.20
C ALA A 291 23.54 20.96 13.07
N ALA A 292 24.27 21.83 12.36
CA ALA A 292 23.93 22.10 10.98
C ALA A 292 23.42 20.78 10.37
N VAL A 293 22.37 20.83 9.54
CA VAL A 293 22.43 19.95 8.38
C VAL A 293 23.68 20.44 7.69
N ALA A 294 24.81 19.81 8.04
CA ALA A 294 26.03 19.97 7.32
C ALA A 294 25.58 19.77 5.88
N GLU A 295 25.92 20.70 4.98
CA GLU A 295 26.24 20.21 3.64
C GLU A 295 27.04 18.95 3.90
N PRO A 296 26.61 17.77 3.42
CA PRO A 296 27.37 16.57 3.67
C PRO A 296 28.79 16.94 3.29
N GLU A 297 29.70 16.99 4.29
CA GLU A 297 31.12 17.07 4.01
C GLU A 297 31.30 16.08 2.87
N PRO A 298 31.86 16.46 1.71
CA PRO A 298 32.00 15.55 0.60
C PRO A 298 32.61 14.29 1.19
N LEU A 299 31.77 13.25 1.33
CA LEU A 299 32.04 12.11 2.19
C LEU A 299 33.41 11.66 1.75
N ALA A 300 34.42 11.80 2.63
CA ALA A 300 35.81 11.60 2.26
C ALA A 300 35.84 10.33 1.42
N ALA A 301 36.14 10.47 0.11
CA ALA A 301 35.77 9.49 -0.90
C ALA A 301 36.04 8.11 -0.34
N HIS A 302 34.97 7.36 -0.03
CA HIS A 302 35.12 6.11 0.72
C HIS A 302 36.15 5.29 -0.04
N ASP A 303 37.18 4.82 0.67
CA ASP A 303 38.25 4.05 0.04
C ASP A 303 37.60 2.98 -0.86
N PRO A 304 37.85 2.99 -2.18
CA PRO A 304 37.23 2.06 -3.10
C PRO A 304 37.38 0.60 -2.66
N SER A 305 38.43 0.27 -1.89
CA SER A 305 38.61 -1.06 -1.32
C SER A 305 37.59 -1.41 -0.23
N VAL A 306 37.14 -0.44 0.58
CA VAL A 306 36.09 -0.59 1.59
C VAL A 306 34.74 -0.77 0.90
N LEU A 307 34.41 0.09 -0.07
CA LEU A 307 33.16 -0.04 -0.84
C LEU A 307 33.07 -1.38 -1.57
N LEU A 308 34.19 -1.89 -2.09
CA LEU A 308 34.24 -3.22 -2.70
C LEU A 308 34.05 -4.35 -1.69
N ALA A 309 34.51 -4.19 -0.44
CA ALA A 309 34.27 -5.15 0.63
C ALA A 309 32.80 -5.13 1.09
N ASP A 310 32.19 -3.95 1.21
CA ASP A 310 30.78 -3.79 1.53
C ASP A 310 29.89 -4.35 0.41
N LEU A 311 30.28 -4.14 -0.85
CA LEU A 311 29.63 -4.76 -2.00
C LEU A 311 29.73 -6.30 -1.94
N ASP A 312 30.91 -6.84 -1.61
CA ASP A 312 31.08 -8.29 -1.42
C ASP A 312 30.15 -8.81 -0.31
N GLN A 313 30.01 -8.08 0.80
CA GLN A 313 29.07 -8.44 1.88
C GLN A 313 27.61 -8.37 1.41
N ALA A 314 27.22 -7.34 0.66
CA ALA A 314 25.88 -7.21 0.09
C ALA A 314 25.56 -8.36 -0.87
N LEU A 315 26.48 -8.71 -1.77
CA LEU A 315 26.34 -9.85 -2.68
C LEU A 315 26.25 -11.19 -1.95
N ALA A 316 26.99 -11.35 -0.84
CA ALA A 316 26.96 -12.55 -0.02
C ALA A 316 25.61 -12.83 0.63
N THR A 317 24.70 -11.84 0.71
CA THR A 317 23.33 -12.03 1.21
C THR A 317 22.42 -12.71 0.19
N GLY A 318 22.73 -12.63 -1.12
CA GLY A 318 21.84 -13.06 -2.19
C GLY A 318 20.59 -12.17 -2.38
N GLN A 319 20.55 -11.00 -1.74
CA GLN A 319 19.43 -10.07 -1.72
C GLN A 319 19.69 -8.77 -2.51
N ALA A 320 20.89 -8.59 -3.09
CA ALA A 320 21.22 -7.36 -3.80
C ALA A 320 20.43 -7.21 -5.11
N VAL A 321 19.95 -6.00 -5.38
CA VAL A 321 19.27 -5.61 -6.63
C VAL A 321 20.26 -4.92 -7.55
N LEU A 322 20.23 -5.27 -8.85
CA LEU A 322 21.03 -4.62 -9.88
C LEU A 322 20.14 -3.72 -10.74
N VAL A 323 20.53 -2.47 -10.92
CA VAL A 323 19.90 -1.51 -11.86
C VAL A 323 20.93 -1.13 -12.91
N ILE A 324 20.63 -1.36 -14.19
CA ILE A 324 21.56 -1.11 -15.29
C ILE A 324 21.05 0.09 -16.08
N THR A 325 21.73 1.23 -15.98
CA THR A 325 21.41 2.41 -16.80
C THR A 325 22.24 2.44 -18.08
N SER A 326 23.51 2.01 -18.00
CA SER A 326 24.42 1.80 -19.14
C SER A 326 25.69 1.03 -18.72
N GLY A 327 26.63 0.86 -19.66
CA GLY A 327 27.97 0.31 -19.41
C GLY A 327 28.17 -1.14 -19.84
N ILE A 328 27.16 -1.77 -20.44
CA ILE A 328 27.19 -3.14 -20.94
C ILE A 328 27.31 -3.22 -22.48
N GLU A 329 27.28 -2.09 -23.18
CA GLU A 329 27.09 -2.02 -24.63
C GLU A 329 28.37 -2.35 -25.42
N ALA A 330 29.56 -2.10 -24.84
CA ALA A 330 30.84 -2.10 -25.56
C ALA A 330 31.24 -3.43 -26.24
N GLU A 331 30.73 -4.56 -25.75
CA GLU A 331 31.01 -5.90 -26.30
C GLU A 331 29.97 -6.36 -27.33
N SER A 332 28.86 -5.61 -27.47
CA SER A 332 27.79 -5.87 -28.43
C SER A 332 27.95 -5.01 -29.68
N ARG A 333 27.45 -5.50 -30.81
CA ARG A 333 27.38 -4.75 -32.07
C ARG A 333 25.93 -4.53 -32.49
N GLY A 334 25.66 -3.38 -33.10
CA GLY A 334 24.35 -3.05 -33.64
C GLY A 334 24.05 -3.75 -34.97
N GLU A 335 22.81 -3.66 -35.45
CA GLU A 335 22.31 -4.28 -36.70
C GLU A 335 23.16 -3.95 -37.96
N TRP A 336 23.92 -2.86 -37.93
CA TRP A 336 24.83 -2.44 -39.02
C TRP A 336 26.31 -2.67 -38.70
N SER A 337 26.62 -3.58 -37.77
CA SER A 337 27.96 -3.85 -37.25
C SER A 337 28.68 -2.64 -36.64
N SER A 338 27.94 -1.56 -36.36
CA SER A 338 28.38 -0.40 -35.57
C SER A 338 28.51 -0.77 -34.10
N ALA A 339 29.26 0.03 -33.33
CA ALA A 339 29.22 -0.06 -31.88
C ALA A 339 27.78 0.18 -31.40
N LEU A 340 27.31 -0.64 -30.47
CA LEU A 340 26.02 -0.43 -29.82
C LEU A 340 26.12 0.83 -28.93
N GLY A 341 25.10 1.69 -28.99
CA GLY A 341 25.06 2.94 -28.24
C GLY A 341 24.37 2.77 -26.89
N SER A 342 24.75 3.62 -25.94
CA SER A 342 24.05 3.79 -24.65
C SER A 342 22.84 4.73 -24.78
N PRO A 343 21.97 4.84 -23.76
CA PRO A 343 20.91 5.84 -23.74
C PRO A 343 21.40 7.28 -23.89
N ASP A 344 22.60 7.61 -23.37
CA ASP A 344 23.20 8.94 -23.55
C ASP A 344 23.64 9.17 -25.00
N ASP A 345 24.21 8.15 -25.66
CA ASP A 345 24.55 8.25 -27.09
C ASP A 345 23.30 8.41 -27.96
N LEU A 346 22.21 7.72 -27.59
CA LEU A 346 20.92 7.87 -28.26
C LEU A 346 20.36 9.28 -28.09
N PHE A 347 20.49 9.87 -26.90
CA PHE A 347 20.09 11.26 -26.66
C PHE A 347 20.86 12.20 -27.60
N ASP A 348 22.19 12.11 -27.64
CA ASP A 348 23.00 13.00 -28.47
C ASP A 348 22.66 12.86 -29.95
N ALA A 349 22.50 11.62 -30.45
CA ALA A 349 22.14 11.36 -31.84
C ALA A 349 20.75 11.92 -32.23
N LEU A 350 19.80 11.97 -31.30
CA LEU A 350 18.46 12.52 -31.53
C LEU A 350 18.42 14.04 -31.37
N VAL A 351 19.18 14.60 -30.44
CA VAL A 351 19.24 16.05 -30.20
C VAL A 351 19.93 16.78 -31.35
N ASP A 352 20.92 16.16 -32.00
CA ASP A 352 21.55 16.70 -33.22
C ASP A 352 20.54 16.92 -34.37
N GLN A 353 19.35 16.33 -34.29
CA GLN A 353 18.26 16.50 -35.26
C GLN A 353 17.30 17.65 -34.90
N LEU A 354 17.48 18.30 -33.75
CA LEU A 354 16.66 19.40 -33.24
C LEU A 354 17.38 20.75 -33.37
N SER A 355 16.60 21.84 -33.47
CA SER A 355 17.17 23.20 -33.53
C SER A 355 17.95 23.56 -32.25
N PRO A 356 19.13 24.20 -32.33
CA PRO A 356 19.97 24.55 -31.16
C PRO A 356 19.26 25.40 -30.10
N GLU A 357 18.26 26.22 -30.50
CA GLU A 357 17.45 27.04 -29.60
C GLU A 357 16.59 26.22 -28.62
N ILE A 358 16.34 24.94 -28.91
CA ILE A 358 15.55 24.01 -28.07
C ILE A 358 16.43 23.28 -27.06
N VAL A 359 17.75 23.20 -27.31
CA VAL A 359 18.70 22.36 -26.56
C VAL A 359 19.27 23.05 -25.31
N GLY A 360 19.00 24.36 -25.13
CA GLY A 360 19.47 25.15 -23.98
C GLY A 360 18.81 24.86 -22.63
N GLY A 361 17.83 23.94 -22.56
CA GLY A 361 17.11 23.57 -21.33
C GLY A 361 17.44 22.16 -20.82
N ARG A 362 17.04 21.83 -19.58
CA ARG A 362 17.11 20.47 -19.01
C ARG A 362 16.06 19.56 -19.66
N VAL A 363 16.29 19.11 -20.90
CA VAL A 363 15.38 18.22 -21.64
C VAL A 363 15.80 16.76 -21.42
N THR A 364 14.83 15.88 -21.13
CA THR A 364 15.08 14.43 -20.95
C THR A 364 15.02 13.67 -22.27
N LEU A 365 15.65 12.49 -22.34
CA LEU A 365 15.55 11.59 -23.50
C LEU A 365 14.10 11.23 -23.84
N ALA A 366 13.26 11.02 -22.83
CA ALA A 366 11.85 10.75 -23.01
C ALA A 366 11.13 11.90 -23.74
N ALA A 367 11.36 13.15 -23.33
CA ALA A 367 10.75 14.32 -23.96
C ALA A 367 11.23 14.51 -25.42
N VAL A 368 12.53 14.35 -25.67
CA VAL A 368 13.11 14.39 -27.04
C VAL A 368 12.46 13.33 -27.92
N MET A 369 12.39 12.09 -27.45
CA MET A 369 11.80 10.98 -28.22
C MET A 369 10.31 11.17 -28.46
N GLN A 370 9.55 11.62 -27.45
CA GLN A 370 8.12 11.87 -27.60
C GLN A 370 7.85 12.94 -28.67
N ARG A 371 8.62 14.04 -28.65
CA ARG A 371 8.50 15.11 -29.64
C ARG A 371 8.89 14.64 -31.04
N LEU A 372 10.03 13.96 -31.17
CA LEU A 372 10.48 13.46 -32.48
C LEU A 372 9.55 12.39 -33.03
N ARG A 373 8.91 11.54 -32.20
CA ARG A 373 7.88 10.60 -32.67
C ARG A 373 6.68 11.28 -33.31
N GLN A 374 6.32 12.47 -32.85
CA GLN A 374 5.22 13.24 -33.44
C GLN A 374 5.64 13.86 -34.78
N MET A 375 6.92 14.17 -34.97
CA MET A 375 7.45 14.85 -36.16
C MET A 375 7.92 13.86 -37.24
N ASP A 376 8.76 12.90 -36.87
CA ASP A 376 9.30 11.84 -37.72
C ASP A 376 9.46 10.52 -36.92
N PRO A 377 8.40 9.69 -36.85
CA PRO A 377 8.47 8.39 -36.19
C PRO A 377 9.49 7.43 -36.83
N ALA A 378 9.78 7.58 -38.13
CA ALA A 378 10.70 6.70 -38.85
C ALA A 378 12.16 6.98 -38.47
N LEU A 379 12.52 8.24 -38.25
CA LEU A 379 13.81 8.63 -37.69
C LEU A 379 14.04 7.94 -36.35
N VAL A 380 13.14 8.12 -35.37
CA VAL A 380 13.28 7.52 -34.03
C VAL A 380 13.40 6.01 -34.12
N ARG A 381 12.57 5.35 -34.94
CA ARG A 381 12.64 3.89 -35.13
C ARG A 381 13.98 3.45 -35.72
N ARG A 382 14.50 4.14 -36.75
CA ARG A 382 15.80 3.83 -37.35
C ARG A 382 16.96 4.04 -36.37
N THR A 383 16.94 5.13 -35.60
CA THR A 383 17.99 5.41 -34.60
C THR A 383 17.99 4.35 -33.49
N ILE A 384 16.83 3.96 -32.96
CA ILE A 384 16.72 2.85 -31.99
C ILE A 384 17.25 1.55 -32.59
N SER A 385 16.85 1.23 -33.84
CA SER A 385 17.29 -0.01 -34.50
C SER A 385 18.81 -0.03 -34.70
N GLY A 386 19.41 1.10 -35.09
CA GLY A 386 20.84 1.20 -35.30
C GLY A 386 21.68 1.21 -34.01
N MET A 387 21.14 1.74 -32.92
CA MET A 387 21.91 2.01 -31.70
C MET A 387 21.60 1.08 -30.52
N LEU A 388 20.38 0.53 -30.40
CA LEU A 388 19.97 -0.28 -29.25
C LEU A 388 19.67 -1.75 -29.58
N VAL A 389 19.59 -2.12 -30.87
CA VAL A 389 19.39 -3.52 -31.28
C VAL A 389 20.75 -4.17 -31.53
N ALA A 390 21.17 -5.02 -30.59
CA ALA A 390 22.29 -5.92 -30.77
C ALA A 390 21.99 -6.96 -31.87
N ASP A 391 22.95 -7.18 -32.75
CA ASP A 391 22.89 -8.11 -33.89
C ASP A 391 23.11 -9.58 -33.50
N GLY A 392 23.52 -9.83 -32.26
CA GLY A 392 23.83 -11.16 -31.75
C GLY A 392 25.05 -11.81 -32.42
N ALA A 393 25.93 -11.07 -33.10
CA ALA A 393 27.10 -11.66 -33.75
C ALA A 393 28.15 -12.17 -32.73
N ALA A 394 28.32 -11.47 -31.60
CA ALA A 394 29.23 -11.83 -30.51
C ALA A 394 28.47 -12.04 -29.20
N THR A 395 29.02 -12.86 -28.30
CA THR A 395 28.50 -13.01 -26.93
C THR A 395 29.02 -11.86 -26.08
N ASN A 396 28.12 -11.20 -25.34
CA ASN A 396 28.47 -10.17 -24.38
C ASN A 396 28.85 -10.83 -23.04
N ASP A 397 30.15 -10.97 -22.80
CA ASP A 397 30.72 -11.64 -21.62
C ASP A 397 30.42 -10.85 -20.34
N THR A 398 30.41 -9.52 -20.43
CA THR A 398 30.05 -8.63 -19.31
C THR A 398 28.61 -8.90 -18.87
N ALA A 399 27.65 -8.88 -19.79
CA ALA A 399 26.24 -9.19 -19.52
C ALA A 399 26.07 -10.61 -18.97
N LEU A 400 26.74 -11.61 -19.56
CA LEU A 400 26.70 -12.99 -19.08
C LEU A 400 27.17 -13.12 -17.62
N ARG A 401 28.31 -12.49 -17.27
CA ARG A 401 28.83 -12.52 -15.89
C ARG A 401 27.90 -11.84 -14.90
N LEU A 402 27.23 -10.74 -15.31
CA LEU A 402 26.20 -10.11 -14.49
C LEU A 402 25.06 -11.11 -14.21
N LEU A 403 24.57 -11.85 -15.22
CA LEU A 403 23.48 -12.81 -15.03
C LEU A 403 23.82 -14.00 -14.14
N LEU A 404 25.10 -14.37 -14.07
CA LEU A 404 25.58 -15.48 -13.26
C LEU A 404 25.78 -15.11 -11.77
N ALA A 405 25.67 -13.84 -11.41
CA ALA A 405 25.81 -13.37 -10.03
C ALA A 405 24.50 -13.51 -9.23
N PRO A 406 24.55 -13.52 -7.89
CA PRO A 406 23.41 -13.87 -7.03
C PRO A 406 22.48 -12.67 -6.76
N TRP A 407 22.00 -12.02 -7.81
CA TRP A 407 21.06 -10.90 -7.69
C TRP A 407 19.70 -11.37 -7.18
N TYR A 408 19.01 -10.56 -6.39
CA TYR A 408 17.60 -10.77 -6.11
C TYR A 408 16.78 -10.59 -7.39
N ARG A 409 16.98 -9.46 -8.07
CA ARG A 409 16.34 -9.05 -9.34
C ARG A 409 17.27 -8.10 -10.11
N VAL A 410 17.15 -8.09 -11.43
CA VAL A 410 17.84 -7.14 -12.32
C VAL A 410 16.81 -6.24 -13.00
N TYR A 411 17.03 -4.92 -12.94
CA TYR A 411 16.27 -3.91 -13.67
C TYR A 411 17.14 -3.36 -14.80
N ASP A 412 16.74 -3.62 -16.03
CA ASP A 412 17.40 -3.12 -17.24
C ASP A 412 16.71 -1.86 -17.74
N CYS A 413 17.39 -0.73 -17.57
CA CYS A 413 16.95 0.60 -18.00
C CYS A 413 17.66 1.06 -19.28
N THR A 414 18.43 0.18 -19.96
CA THR A 414 19.16 0.52 -21.19
C THR A 414 18.25 0.63 -22.41
N GLY A 415 17.09 -0.05 -22.40
CA GLY A 415 16.18 -0.16 -23.55
C GLY A 415 16.73 -1.02 -24.69
N SER A 416 17.88 -1.68 -24.50
CA SER A 416 18.50 -2.57 -25.48
C SER A 416 17.85 -3.97 -25.49
N ASN A 417 18.23 -4.81 -26.45
CA ASN A 417 17.85 -6.23 -26.50
C ASN A 417 18.95 -7.20 -26.02
N ILE A 418 20.04 -6.71 -25.41
CA ILE A 418 21.23 -7.51 -25.08
C ILE A 418 20.85 -8.76 -24.25
N PHE A 419 20.08 -8.58 -23.17
CA PHE A 419 19.68 -9.70 -22.31
C PHE A 419 18.67 -10.64 -22.99
N SER A 420 17.81 -10.11 -23.85
CA SER A 420 16.85 -10.91 -24.62
C SER A 420 17.59 -11.82 -25.62
N ASP A 421 18.56 -11.28 -26.37
CA ASP A 421 19.42 -12.06 -27.26
C ASP A 421 20.23 -13.12 -26.49
N LEU A 422 20.86 -12.70 -25.39
CA LEU A 422 21.69 -13.59 -24.57
C LEU A 422 20.89 -14.77 -23.99
N ALA A 423 19.69 -14.49 -23.45
CA ALA A 423 18.81 -15.51 -22.88
C ALA A 423 18.32 -16.50 -23.96
N ALA A 424 18.06 -16.02 -25.18
CA ALA A 424 17.65 -16.87 -26.29
C ALA A 424 18.76 -17.82 -26.79
N ARG A 425 20.03 -17.40 -26.72
CA ARG A 425 21.17 -18.13 -27.30
C ARG A 425 21.81 -19.17 -26.39
N LEU A 426 21.92 -18.88 -25.10
CA LEU A 426 22.77 -19.66 -24.19
C LEU A 426 22.02 -20.73 -23.37
N ASP A 427 20.74 -20.99 -23.66
CA ASP A 427 19.87 -21.85 -22.85
C ASP A 427 19.95 -21.52 -21.34
N VAL A 428 20.23 -20.25 -21.02
CA VAL A 428 20.20 -19.72 -19.64
C VAL A 428 18.76 -19.71 -19.10
N GLY A 429 17.78 -20.02 -19.96
CA GLY A 429 16.34 -20.03 -19.67
C GLY A 429 15.93 -20.95 -18.52
N SER A 430 16.77 -21.91 -18.12
CA SER A 430 16.52 -22.70 -16.91
C SER A 430 16.65 -21.86 -15.63
N ASN A 431 17.43 -20.77 -15.64
CA ASN A 431 17.79 -19.97 -14.46
C ASN A 431 17.42 -18.49 -14.54
N VAL A 432 17.13 -17.95 -15.74
CA VAL A 432 16.85 -16.53 -15.98
C VAL A 432 15.59 -16.36 -16.84
N VAL A 433 14.83 -15.30 -16.59
CA VAL A 433 13.67 -14.90 -17.40
C VAL A 433 13.74 -13.39 -17.69
N VAL A 434 13.65 -13.03 -18.97
CA VAL A 434 13.56 -11.65 -19.43
C VAL A 434 12.09 -11.24 -19.47
N VAL A 435 11.77 -10.11 -18.86
CA VAL A 435 10.42 -9.62 -18.62
C VAL A 435 10.27 -8.27 -19.32
N ASP A 436 9.31 -8.17 -20.24
CA ASP A 436 8.94 -6.88 -20.83
C ASP A 436 7.96 -6.17 -19.88
N ALA A 437 8.40 -5.08 -19.25
CA ALA A 437 7.62 -4.35 -18.26
C ALA A 437 6.28 -3.82 -18.80
N TYR A 438 6.16 -3.59 -20.12
CA TYR A 438 4.91 -3.15 -20.73
C TYR A 438 3.86 -4.25 -20.83
N ARG A 439 4.31 -5.50 -21.05
CA ARG A 439 3.42 -6.63 -21.31
C ARG A 439 3.11 -7.40 -20.03
N ASP A 440 4.15 -7.72 -19.27
CA ASP A 440 4.09 -8.72 -18.22
C ASP A 440 4.10 -8.01 -16.86
N PRO A 441 3.00 -7.95 -16.08
CA PRO A 441 2.99 -7.30 -14.77
C PRO A 441 3.81 -8.06 -13.72
N PRO A 442 4.22 -7.40 -12.61
CA PRO A 442 4.83 -8.09 -11.48
C PRO A 442 3.82 -9.02 -10.78
N GLY A 443 4.31 -10.09 -10.14
CA GLY A 443 3.52 -10.91 -9.22
C GLY A 443 3.38 -12.39 -9.57
N GLY A 444 3.73 -12.80 -10.79
CA GLY A 444 3.80 -14.22 -11.15
C GLY A 444 4.95 -14.94 -10.43
N LEU A 445 4.68 -16.14 -9.90
CA LEU A 445 5.72 -16.95 -9.27
C LEU A 445 6.76 -17.41 -10.30
N ARG A 446 7.91 -16.73 -10.36
CA ARG A 446 9.04 -17.11 -11.21
C ARG A 446 10.19 -17.61 -10.36
N GLN A 447 10.58 -18.87 -10.54
CA GLN A 447 11.74 -19.43 -9.85
C GLN A 447 13.07 -18.95 -10.45
N GLN A 448 13.07 -18.46 -11.69
CA GLN A 448 14.24 -17.87 -12.35
C GLN A 448 14.60 -16.48 -11.79
N LEU A 449 15.81 -16.00 -12.08
CA LEU A 449 16.16 -14.59 -11.93
C LEU A 449 15.39 -13.76 -12.97
N GLU A 450 14.62 -12.80 -12.49
CA GLU A 450 13.92 -11.85 -13.35
C GLU A 450 14.85 -10.72 -13.79
N ILE A 451 14.93 -10.51 -15.11
CA ILE A 451 15.51 -9.32 -15.74
C ILE A 451 14.36 -8.51 -16.31
N VAL A 452 14.08 -7.36 -15.71
CA VAL A 452 12.94 -6.53 -16.08
C VAL A 452 13.43 -5.42 -16.99
N SER A 453 13.08 -5.49 -18.27
CA SER A 453 13.34 -4.43 -19.25
C SER A 453 12.37 -3.28 -19.04
N MET A 454 12.76 -2.34 -18.17
CA MET A 454 11.92 -1.22 -17.70
C MET A 454 11.49 -0.29 -18.82
N ASN A 455 12.35 -0.13 -19.83
CA ASN A 455 12.16 0.79 -20.95
C ASN A 455 11.69 0.07 -22.22
N GLY A 456 11.24 -1.18 -22.10
CA GLY A 456 10.94 -2.07 -23.22
C GLY A 456 12.21 -2.68 -23.82
N ILE A 457 12.01 -3.55 -24.81
CA ILE A 457 13.09 -4.29 -25.49
C ILE A 457 13.19 -3.79 -26.92
N ALA A 458 14.33 -3.23 -27.33
CA ALA A 458 14.55 -2.76 -28.70
C ALA A 458 14.33 -3.88 -29.74
N PRO A 459 13.73 -3.58 -30.91
CA PRO A 459 13.29 -2.25 -31.38
C PRO A 459 11.93 -1.77 -30.83
N GLY A 460 11.31 -2.53 -29.93
CA GLY A 460 9.96 -2.36 -29.41
C GLY A 460 9.13 -3.62 -29.64
N SER A 461 8.10 -3.83 -28.82
CA SER A 461 7.16 -4.95 -28.97
C SER A 461 5.88 -4.51 -29.68
N SER A 462 5.01 -5.47 -30.02
CA SER A 462 3.66 -5.14 -30.52
C SER A 462 2.80 -4.43 -29.47
N ALA A 463 3.18 -4.51 -28.19
CA ALA A 463 2.46 -3.89 -27.09
C ALA A 463 2.85 -2.41 -26.91
N ALA A 464 4.15 -2.08 -27.00
CA ALA A 464 4.63 -0.72 -26.86
C ALA A 464 6.02 -0.51 -27.52
N PRO A 465 6.32 0.71 -28.01
CA PRO A 465 7.67 1.09 -28.39
C PRO A 465 8.57 1.28 -27.15
N VAL A 466 9.89 1.22 -27.33
CA VAL A 466 10.88 1.54 -26.28
C VAL A 466 10.62 2.94 -25.74
N SER A 467 10.66 3.18 -24.44
CA SER A 467 10.47 4.52 -23.87
C SER A 467 11.29 4.69 -22.61
N PHE A 468 11.75 5.91 -22.34
CA PHE A 468 12.64 6.23 -21.22
C PHE A 468 11.99 7.16 -20.18
N ASP A 469 10.68 7.35 -20.24
CA ASP A 469 9.90 8.03 -19.19
C ASP A 469 9.77 7.14 -17.95
N ILE A 470 9.56 7.76 -16.78
CA ILE A 470 9.26 7.05 -15.55
C ILE A 470 7.76 7.17 -15.30
N ASP A 471 7.08 6.04 -15.39
CA ASP A 471 5.66 5.93 -15.08
C ASP A 471 5.54 5.13 -13.79
N ASP A 472 5.31 5.75 -12.64
CA ASP A 472 5.06 5.06 -11.38
C ASP A 472 3.68 5.35 -10.78
N GLN A 473 2.91 6.23 -11.43
CA GLN A 473 1.54 6.61 -11.07
C GLN A 473 0.50 5.87 -11.93
N GLY A 474 0.90 5.34 -13.08
CA GLY A 474 0.00 4.65 -14.00
C GLY A 474 -0.61 3.37 -13.42
N ARG A 475 -1.63 2.85 -14.12
CA ARG A 475 -2.31 1.59 -13.80
C ARG A 475 -1.74 0.39 -14.54
N GLY A 476 -0.98 0.62 -15.62
CA GLY A 476 -0.44 -0.43 -16.49
C GLY A 476 0.70 -1.23 -15.84
N SER A 477 1.07 -2.35 -16.48
CA SER A 477 2.13 -3.26 -16.01
C SER A 477 3.46 -2.53 -15.73
N ARG A 478 3.83 -1.57 -16.58
CA ARG A 478 5.07 -0.81 -16.43
C ARG A 478 5.09 0.03 -15.15
N ALA A 479 3.97 0.68 -14.83
CA ALA A 479 3.84 1.43 -13.58
C ALA A 479 3.93 0.57 -12.34
N GLN A 480 3.36 -0.63 -12.40
CA GLN A 480 3.49 -1.60 -11.33
C GLN A 480 4.95 -2.05 -11.16
N TRP A 481 5.72 -2.19 -12.24
CA TRP A 481 7.15 -2.49 -12.17
C TRP A 481 7.98 -1.35 -11.61
N PHE A 482 7.68 -0.09 -11.93
CA PHE A 482 8.36 1.05 -11.31
C PHE A 482 8.07 1.13 -9.81
N ARG A 483 6.82 0.92 -9.38
CA ARG A 483 6.49 0.79 -7.95
C ARG A 483 7.21 -0.41 -7.31
N GLN A 484 7.30 -1.54 -8.01
CA GLN A 484 8.05 -2.70 -7.51
C GLN A 484 9.55 -2.39 -7.37
N MET A 485 10.14 -1.72 -8.36
CA MET A 485 11.54 -1.29 -8.34
C MET A 485 11.79 -0.35 -7.16
N LYS A 486 10.99 0.71 -6.99
CA LYS A 486 11.09 1.62 -5.85
C LYS A 486 11.00 0.89 -4.51
N ALA A 487 10.07 -0.05 -4.37
CA ALA A 487 9.94 -0.84 -3.15
C ALA A 487 11.17 -1.73 -2.89
N ASP A 488 11.72 -2.34 -3.93
CA ASP A 488 12.91 -3.18 -3.83
C ASP A 488 14.16 -2.35 -3.47
N LEU A 489 14.32 -1.15 -4.05
CA LEU A 489 15.42 -0.21 -3.76
C LEU A 489 15.41 0.36 -2.32
N ILE A 490 14.24 0.32 -1.67
CA ILE A 490 14.09 0.70 -0.26
C ILE A 490 14.43 -0.46 0.68
N THR A 491 14.17 -1.70 0.24
CA THR A 491 14.20 -2.88 1.10
C THR A 491 15.43 -3.77 0.91
N HIS A 492 16.19 -3.59 -0.17
CA HIS A 492 17.35 -4.41 -0.53
C HIS A 492 18.61 -3.56 -0.77
N PRO A 493 19.81 -4.14 -0.62
CA PRO A 493 21.04 -3.51 -1.10
C PRO A 493 20.98 -3.26 -2.62
N VAL A 494 21.51 -2.13 -3.08
CA VAL A 494 21.36 -1.68 -4.47
C VAL A 494 22.73 -1.50 -5.14
N VAL A 495 22.86 -2.00 -6.37
CA VAL A 495 23.99 -1.72 -7.25
C VAL A 495 23.44 -1.09 -8.53
N VAL A 496 23.87 0.13 -8.85
CA VAL A 496 23.54 0.79 -10.12
C VAL A 496 24.79 0.80 -10.99
N THR A 497 24.66 0.51 -12.29
CA THR A 497 25.79 0.53 -13.24
C THR A 497 25.58 1.57 -14.33
N ALA A 498 26.63 2.30 -14.65
CA ALA A 498 26.64 3.27 -15.76
C ALA A 498 27.98 3.24 -16.51
N SER A 499 27.97 3.73 -17.76
CA SER A 499 29.14 3.92 -18.60
C SER A 499 30.07 5.01 -18.09
N SER A 500 29.53 6.02 -17.39
CA SER A 500 30.25 7.11 -16.74
C SER A 500 29.44 7.69 -15.58
N VAL A 501 30.12 8.29 -14.61
CA VAL A 501 29.48 8.88 -13.41
C VAL A 501 28.65 10.13 -13.73
N ASP A 502 28.98 10.84 -14.81
CA ASP A 502 28.29 12.04 -15.31
C ASP A 502 27.15 11.72 -16.31
N SER A 503 26.75 10.45 -16.40
CA SER A 503 25.65 10.01 -17.27
C SER A 503 24.34 10.72 -16.93
N ARG A 504 23.72 11.35 -17.95
CA ARG A 504 22.41 12.03 -17.79
C ARG A 504 21.33 11.02 -17.44
N HIS A 505 21.40 9.84 -18.05
CA HIS A 505 20.47 8.75 -17.78
C HIS A 505 20.62 8.19 -16.35
N LEU A 506 21.84 8.09 -15.84
CA LEU A 506 22.08 7.74 -14.44
C LEU A 506 21.43 8.78 -13.50
N SER A 507 21.73 10.07 -13.69
CA SER A 507 21.16 11.14 -12.86
C SER A 507 19.63 11.13 -12.90
N PHE A 508 19.03 10.97 -14.08
CA PHE A 508 17.57 10.90 -14.22
C PHE A 508 16.92 9.80 -13.37
N TYR A 509 17.52 8.60 -13.36
CA TYR A 509 17.02 7.52 -12.51
C TYR A 509 17.30 7.78 -11.04
N LEU A 510 18.46 8.32 -10.67
CA LEU A 510 18.78 8.63 -9.28
C LEU A 510 17.77 9.64 -8.70
N ASP A 511 17.52 10.75 -9.42
CA ASP A 511 16.57 11.79 -9.02
C ASP A 511 15.16 11.22 -8.80
N ALA A 512 14.70 10.34 -9.68
CA ALA A 512 13.39 9.70 -9.55
C ALA A 512 13.31 8.61 -8.47
N MET A 513 14.46 8.12 -7.99
CA MET A 513 14.59 7.11 -6.95
C MET A 513 14.87 7.70 -5.55
N THR A 514 15.27 8.97 -5.47
CA THR A 514 15.53 9.69 -4.23
C THR A 514 14.36 10.57 -3.82
N SER A 515 13.73 10.27 -2.69
CA SER A 515 12.91 11.24 -1.94
C SER A 515 13.79 11.97 -0.93
N ASP A 516 13.49 13.23 -0.61
CA ASP A 516 14.16 14.15 0.36
C ASP A 516 14.27 13.61 1.81
N SER A 517 14.85 12.42 1.98
CA SER A 517 14.84 11.67 3.22
C SER A 517 16.25 11.27 3.62
N ASP A 518 16.57 11.53 4.89
CA ASP A 518 17.77 11.05 5.58
C ASP A 518 18.14 9.63 5.14
N ALA A 519 19.36 9.44 4.63
CA ALA A 519 19.94 8.15 4.25
C ALA A 519 20.08 7.15 5.42
N ASN A 520 19.73 7.58 6.64
CA ASN A 520 19.92 6.82 7.86
C ASN A 520 18.92 5.64 7.96
N GLY A 521 19.46 4.42 7.99
CA GLY A 521 18.69 3.17 8.07
C GLY A 521 18.32 2.51 6.73
N MET A 522 18.83 3.03 5.60
CA MET A 522 18.67 2.39 4.29
C MET A 522 19.69 1.26 4.08
N PRO A 523 19.35 0.21 3.28
CA PRO A 523 20.34 -0.78 2.87
C PRO A 523 21.51 -0.14 2.09
N PRO A 524 22.69 -0.79 2.04
CA PRO A 524 23.86 -0.27 1.32
C PRO A 524 23.58 -0.05 -0.18
N ARG A 525 24.08 1.06 -0.73
CA ARG A 525 23.87 1.47 -2.12
C ARG A 525 25.18 1.82 -2.80
N PHE A 526 25.35 1.31 -4.01
CA PHE A 526 26.59 1.45 -4.78
C PHE A 526 26.29 1.93 -6.20
N VAL A 527 27.13 2.82 -6.72
CA VAL A 527 27.18 3.14 -8.16
C VAL A 527 28.52 2.67 -8.71
N VAL A 528 28.48 1.83 -9.74
CA VAL A 528 29.65 1.36 -10.46
C VAL A 528 29.71 2.10 -11.78
N ALA A 529 30.56 3.13 -11.83
CA ALA A 529 30.74 3.97 -12.99
C ALA A 529 32.15 4.58 -12.98
N PRO A 530 32.89 4.53 -14.10
CA PRO A 530 34.18 5.19 -14.20
C PRO A 530 34.01 6.72 -14.28
N GLY A 531 35.10 7.45 -14.09
CA GLY A 531 35.12 8.91 -14.13
C GLY A 531 35.09 9.56 -12.74
N ALA A 532 35.37 10.86 -12.73
CA ALA A 532 35.33 11.69 -11.53
C ALA A 532 34.66 13.01 -11.91
N ASP A 533 33.44 13.22 -11.43
CA ASP A 533 32.71 14.48 -11.54
C ASP A 533 32.23 14.89 -10.15
N ALA A 534 32.54 16.13 -9.76
CA ALA A 534 32.26 16.62 -8.41
C ALA A 534 30.76 16.79 -8.16
N THR A 535 30.01 17.19 -9.19
CA THR A 535 28.56 17.40 -9.10
C THR A 535 27.84 16.06 -8.96
N ALA A 536 28.19 15.09 -9.81
CA ALA A 536 27.67 13.74 -9.74
C ALA A 536 28.06 13.07 -8.41
N SER A 537 29.29 13.24 -7.94
CA SER A 537 29.73 12.69 -6.64
C SER A 537 28.93 13.28 -5.48
N TRP A 538 28.64 14.58 -5.52
CA TRP A 538 27.80 15.25 -4.52
C TRP A 538 26.35 14.75 -4.56
N GLN A 539 25.78 14.61 -5.76
CA GLN A 539 24.44 14.03 -5.95
C GLN A 539 24.37 12.59 -5.41
N LEU A 540 25.37 11.76 -5.73
CA LEU A 540 25.46 10.39 -5.22
C LEU A 540 25.54 10.36 -3.70
N ALA A 541 26.34 11.24 -3.09
CA ALA A 541 26.45 11.33 -1.64
C ALA A 541 25.12 11.75 -1.00
N GLY A 542 24.42 12.75 -1.55
CA GLY A 542 23.08 13.15 -1.11
C GLY A 542 22.04 12.04 -1.24
N ALA A 543 22.16 11.20 -2.28
CA ALA A 543 21.33 10.03 -2.50
C ALA A 543 21.71 8.79 -1.64
N GLY A 544 22.81 8.88 -0.88
CA GLY A 544 23.34 7.80 -0.04
C GLY A 544 24.06 6.68 -0.81
N PHE A 545 24.59 6.97 -2.01
CA PHE A 545 25.33 6.02 -2.83
C PHE A 545 26.85 6.17 -2.68
N GLY A 546 27.56 5.05 -2.50
CA GLY A 546 29.01 4.98 -2.63
C GLY A 546 29.44 4.74 -4.09
N GLN A 547 30.29 5.61 -4.65
CA GLN A 547 30.84 5.42 -5.99
C GLN A 547 32.01 4.43 -5.99
N ILE A 548 31.92 3.41 -6.83
CA ILE A 548 33.02 2.50 -7.17
C ILE A 548 33.52 2.89 -8.57
N PRO A 549 34.69 3.57 -8.67
CA PRO A 549 35.16 4.17 -9.92
C PRO A 549 35.80 3.13 -10.86
N LEU A 550 35.03 2.15 -11.29
CA LEU A 550 35.45 1.06 -12.18
C LEU A 550 34.47 0.93 -13.35
N PRO A 551 34.95 0.55 -14.56
CA PRO A 551 34.07 0.12 -15.63
C PRO A 551 33.28 -1.14 -15.23
N VAL A 552 32.03 -1.24 -15.71
CA VAL A 552 31.15 -2.40 -15.43
C VAL A 552 31.81 -3.73 -15.85
N ALA A 553 32.50 -3.76 -16.98
CA ALA A 553 33.24 -4.92 -17.46
C ALA A 553 34.35 -5.37 -16.49
N ALA A 554 35.02 -4.42 -15.82
CA ALA A 554 36.04 -4.74 -14.81
C ALA A 554 35.40 -5.33 -13.55
N LEU A 555 34.29 -4.75 -13.06
CA LEU A 555 33.53 -5.33 -11.96
C LEU A 555 33.08 -6.77 -12.28
N ALA A 556 32.46 -6.96 -13.44
CA ALA A 556 31.94 -8.25 -13.86
C ALA A 556 33.04 -9.31 -13.95
N ARG A 557 34.20 -8.96 -14.50
CA ARG A 557 35.35 -9.85 -14.62
C ARG A 557 36.00 -10.17 -13.28
N ASP A 558 36.27 -9.14 -12.47
CA ASP A 558 37.17 -9.25 -11.33
C ASP A 558 36.42 -9.60 -10.03
N ARG A 559 35.13 -9.23 -9.91
CA ARG A 559 34.34 -9.37 -8.68
C ARG A 559 33.19 -10.37 -8.76
N LEU A 560 32.60 -10.61 -9.93
CA LEU A 560 31.42 -11.48 -10.07
C LEU A 560 31.73 -12.92 -10.49
N SER A 561 33.00 -13.34 -10.43
CA SER A 561 33.39 -14.73 -10.70
C SER A 561 32.75 -15.71 -9.70
N GLN A 562 32.17 -16.81 -10.21
CA GLN A 562 31.58 -17.88 -9.40
C GLN A 562 32.57 -18.60 -8.47
N SER A 563 33.88 -18.45 -8.70
CA SER A 563 34.90 -19.00 -7.81
C SER A 563 35.06 -18.22 -6.50
N ARG A 564 34.54 -16.99 -6.41
CA ARG A 564 34.67 -16.15 -5.22
C ARG A 564 33.66 -16.53 -4.14
N GLU A 565 34.11 -16.52 -2.89
CA GLU A 565 33.30 -16.92 -1.73
C GLU A 565 32.00 -16.11 -1.55
N PRO A 566 31.99 -14.77 -1.66
CA PRO A 566 30.76 -13.99 -1.55
C PRO A 566 29.69 -14.41 -2.56
N ILE A 567 30.09 -14.66 -3.80
CA ILE A 567 29.21 -15.07 -4.90
C ILE A 567 28.60 -16.45 -4.63
N ARG A 568 29.41 -17.42 -4.20
CA ARG A 568 28.93 -18.77 -3.86
C ARG A 568 27.97 -18.74 -2.67
N ARG A 569 28.30 -17.99 -1.62
CA ARG A 569 27.45 -17.84 -0.44
C ARG A 569 26.13 -17.18 -0.77
N GLY A 570 26.14 -16.09 -1.54
CA GLY A 570 24.92 -15.42 -2.00
C GLY A 570 24.03 -16.35 -2.83
N ALA A 571 24.63 -17.11 -3.75
CA ALA A 571 23.90 -18.09 -4.55
C ALA A 571 23.27 -19.20 -3.68
N GLN A 572 24.00 -19.71 -2.68
CA GLN A 572 23.49 -20.70 -1.72
C GLN A 572 22.35 -20.14 -0.87
N LEU A 573 22.47 -18.91 -0.35
CA LEU A 573 21.40 -18.28 0.44
C LEU A 573 20.17 -18.01 -0.40
N ARG A 574 20.32 -17.55 -1.65
CA ARG A 574 19.22 -17.36 -2.59
C ARG A 574 18.52 -18.68 -2.91
N ALA A 575 19.29 -19.73 -3.20
CA ALA A 575 18.76 -21.08 -3.38
C ALA A 575 18.03 -21.56 -2.11
N ARG A 576 18.57 -21.24 -0.92
CA ARG A 576 17.91 -21.56 0.36
C ARG A 576 16.61 -20.78 0.55
N MET A 577 16.56 -19.48 0.28
CA MET A 577 15.34 -18.65 0.39
C MET A 577 14.24 -19.16 -0.55
N ARG A 578 14.61 -19.49 -1.79
CA ARG A 578 13.73 -20.18 -2.75
C ARG A 578 13.28 -21.54 -2.20
N SER A 579 14.21 -22.32 -1.65
CA SER A 579 13.88 -23.59 -1.01
C SER A 579 13.03 -23.42 0.25
N VAL A 580 13.04 -22.28 0.96
CA VAL A 580 12.21 -22.04 2.16
C VAL A 580 10.79 -21.70 1.75
N LEU A 581 10.62 -20.94 0.65
CA LEU A 581 9.34 -20.81 -0.03
C LEU A 581 8.81 -22.19 -0.47
N ASP A 582 9.69 -23.06 -1.00
CA ASP A 582 9.34 -24.44 -1.36
C ASP A 582 9.18 -25.40 -0.16
N ARG A 583 9.92 -25.21 0.95
CA ARG A 583 9.82 -26.01 2.18
C ARG A 583 8.47 -25.78 2.82
N ASN A 584 8.03 -24.53 2.85
CA ASN A 584 6.67 -24.19 3.25
C ASN A 584 5.63 -24.66 2.25
N ALA A 585 6.02 -25.12 1.06
CA ALA A 585 5.16 -25.70 0.05
C ALA A 585 5.21 -27.23 0.09
N GLY A 586 5.20 -27.90 1.25
CA GLY A 586 5.21 -29.37 1.29
C GLY A 586 5.39 -30.01 2.66
N VAL A 587 5.82 -31.27 2.68
CA VAL A 587 6.09 -32.06 3.88
C VAL A 587 7.56 -31.89 4.29
N GLN A 588 7.81 -31.35 5.48
CA GLN A 588 9.15 -31.11 6.02
C GLN A 588 9.53 -32.14 7.08
N LEU A 589 10.75 -32.68 7.05
CA LEU A 589 11.22 -33.54 8.14
C LEU A 589 11.48 -32.72 9.41
N VAL A 590 10.93 -33.17 10.54
CA VAL A 590 11.12 -32.54 11.85
C VAL A 590 12.60 -32.51 12.26
N SER A 591 13.37 -33.53 11.89
CA SER A 591 14.83 -33.54 12.12
C SER A 591 15.51 -32.33 11.48
N THR A 592 15.23 -32.08 10.20
CA THR A 592 15.76 -30.93 9.45
C THR A 592 15.32 -29.60 10.07
N LEU A 593 14.06 -29.52 10.50
CA LEU A 593 13.51 -28.34 11.17
C LEU A 593 14.23 -28.03 12.49
N LEU A 594 14.51 -29.04 13.32
CA LEU A 594 15.24 -28.88 14.58
C LEU A 594 16.74 -28.59 14.36
N GLU A 595 17.36 -29.21 13.36
CA GLU A 595 18.77 -29.00 13.04
C GLU A 595 19.03 -27.58 12.52
N THR A 596 18.14 -27.08 11.65
CA THR A 596 18.29 -25.78 10.99
C THR A 596 17.67 -24.61 11.75
N ALA A 597 16.94 -24.88 12.84
CA ALA A 597 16.29 -23.85 13.64
C ALA A 597 17.30 -22.88 14.28
N PRO A 598 17.01 -21.56 14.24
CA PRO A 598 17.76 -20.57 15.02
C PRO A 598 17.55 -20.78 16.52
N ALA A 599 18.32 -20.06 17.35
CA ALA A 599 18.15 -20.08 18.80
C ALA A 599 16.73 -19.61 19.19
N GLY A 600 16.20 -20.19 20.27
CA GLY A 600 14.87 -19.86 20.78
C GLY A 600 14.80 -18.44 21.38
N ASP A 601 13.62 -17.82 21.34
CA ASP A 601 13.35 -16.52 21.94
C ASP A 601 12.35 -16.64 23.11
N PRO A 602 12.78 -16.37 24.35
CA PRO A 602 11.89 -16.35 25.51
C PRO A 602 10.69 -15.39 25.43
N LEU A 603 10.68 -14.45 24.47
CA LEU A 603 9.50 -13.64 24.15
C LEU A 603 8.27 -14.47 23.74
N TYR A 604 8.45 -15.73 23.33
CA TYR A 604 7.35 -16.68 23.18
C TYR A 604 6.39 -16.65 24.38
N LEU A 605 6.93 -16.61 25.61
CA LEU A 605 6.14 -16.57 26.84
C LEU A 605 5.38 -15.25 27.04
N ARG A 606 5.63 -14.22 26.21
CA ARG A 606 4.86 -12.98 26.13
C ARG A 606 3.84 -12.95 25.00
N GLY A 607 3.66 -14.08 24.30
CA GLY A 607 2.64 -14.23 23.26
C GLY A 607 3.14 -13.97 21.85
N THR A 608 4.36 -14.39 21.51
CA THR A 608 4.76 -14.59 20.09
C THR A 608 4.46 -16.02 19.65
N ASP A 609 4.25 -16.24 18.34
CA ASP A 609 4.10 -17.60 17.79
C ASP A 609 5.35 -18.47 18.09
N PRO A 610 5.19 -19.80 18.30
CA PRO A 610 6.31 -20.68 18.58
C PRO A 610 7.20 -20.89 17.35
N THR A 611 8.49 -21.11 17.59
CA THR A 611 9.50 -21.54 16.62
C THR A 611 10.05 -22.91 16.98
N TRP A 612 10.67 -23.60 16.01
CA TRP A 612 11.36 -24.88 16.28
C TRP A 612 12.57 -24.69 17.21
N GLY A 613 13.17 -23.51 17.24
CA GLY A 613 14.23 -23.13 18.18
C GLY A 613 13.73 -23.13 19.63
N ASP A 614 12.55 -22.55 19.86
CA ASP A 614 11.92 -22.53 21.19
C ASP A 614 11.69 -23.95 21.72
N VAL A 615 11.20 -24.85 20.86
CA VAL A 615 10.94 -26.25 21.22
C VAL A 615 12.24 -27.01 21.48
N LYS A 616 13.27 -26.79 20.65
CA LYS A 616 14.60 -27.40 20.80
C LYS A 616 15.27 -27.02 22.12
N GLU A 617 15.15 -25.76 22.53
CA GLU A 617 15.71 -25.25 23.80
C GLU A 617 14.80 -25.51 25.01
N GLY A 618 13.62 -26.07 24.79
CA GLY A 618 12.66 -26.37 25.86
C GLY A 618 12.09 -25.12 26.53
N ILE A 619 11.91 -24.02 25.79
CA ILE A 619 11.33 -22.78 26.31
C ILE A 619 9.85 -22.97 26.69
N PRO A 620 8.98 -23.55 25.83
CA PRO A 620 7.57 -23.74 26.18
C PRO A 620 7.38 -24.74 27.33
N ALA A 621 6.37 -24.50 28.16
CA ALA A 621 5.99 -25.47 29.19
C ALA A 621 5.45 -26.75 28.54
N SER A 622 5.76 -27.91 29.14
CA SER A 622 5.20 -29.19 28.73
C SER A 622 3.87 -29.39 29.45
N LEU A 623 2.77 -29.24 28.70
CA LEU A 623 1.42 -29.35 29.24
C LEU A 623 0.91 -30.80 29.22
N SER A 624 -0.07 -31.10 30.06
CA SER A 624 -0.74 -32.40 30.21
C SER A 624 -1.32 -32.94 28.90
N THR A 625 -1.70 -32.06 27.97
CA THR A 625 -2.11 -32.41 26.61
C THR A 625 -1.00 -33.12 25.83
N LEU A 626 0.28 -32.71 25.97
CA LEU A 626 1.41 -33.39 25.34
C LEU A 626 1.54 -34.83 25.85
N SER A 627 1.47 -35.01 27.18
CA SER A 627 1.49 -36.33 27.82
C SER A 627 0.32 -37.21 27.36
N SER A 628 -0.86 -36.61 27.20
CA SER A 628 -2.05 -37.30 26.67
C SER A 628 -1.85 -37.73 25.21
N MET A 629 -1.26 -36.87 24.36
CA MET A 629 -0.94 -37.22 22.97
C MET A 629 0.07 -38.37 22.88
N LEU A 630 1.14 -38.33 23.70
CA LEU A 630 2.13 -39.41 23.76
C LEU A 630 1.50 -40.73 24.22
N THR A 631 0.66 -40.69 25.26
CA THR A 631 -0.05 -41.88 25.76
C THR A 631 -0.98 -42.47 24.70
N LEU A 632 -1.73 -41.62 23.99
CA LEU A 632 -2.62 -42.06 22.91
C LEU A 632 -1.83 -42.62 21.72
N ALA A 633 -0.68 -42.04 21.38
CA ALA A 633 0.19 -42.54 20.32
C ALA A 633 0.80 -43.91 20.64
N ASP A 634 1.06 -44.17 21.92
CA ASP A 634 1.61 -45.43 22.43
C ASP A 634 0.53 -46.48 22.76
N ALA A 635 -0.75 -46.17 22.54
CA ALA A 635 -1.85 -47.08 22.87
C ALA A 635 -1.73 -48.41 22.08
N PRO A 636 -1.82 -49.57 22.75
CA PRO A 636 -1.68 -50.86 22.09
C PRO A 636 -2.84 -51.11 21.11
N GLY A 637 -2.51 -51.32 19.83
CA GLY A 637 -3.47 -51.58 18.77
C GLY A 637 -2.79 -52.06 17.49
N ALA A 638 -3.55 -52.74 16.60
CA ALA A 638 -3.04 -53.21 15.32
C ALA A 638 -2.73 -52.06 14.33
N ASN A 639 -3.35 -50.90 14.52
CA ASN A 639 -3.20 -49.71 13.70
C ASN A 639 -2.80 -48.52 14.58
N ARG A 640 -1.86 -47.69 14.10
CA ARG A 640 -1.54 -46.38 14.69
C ARG A 640 -2.76 -45.44 14.62
N PRO A 641 -3.03 -44.66 15.67
CA PRO A 641 -4.21 -43.81 15.74
C PRO A 641 -4.10 -42.57 14.84
N VAL A 642 -5.25 -41.96 14.56
CA VAL A 642 -5.34 -40.61 14.00
C VAL A 642 -5.71 -39.66 15.12
N LEU A 643 -4.80 -38.79 15.54
CA LEU A 643 -4.99 -37.87 16.65
C LEU A 643 -5.43 -36.50 16.13
N VAL A 644 -6.42 -35.88 16.77
CA VAL A 644 -6.78 -34.50 16.47
C VAL A 644 -6.86 -33.67 17.73
N LEU A 645 -6.11 -32.58 17.74
CA LEU A 645 -6.18 -31.55 18.77
C LEU A 645 -7.19 -30.47 18.31
N ASN A 646 -8.40 -30.57 18.85
CA ASN A 646 -9.51 -29.69 18.51
C ASN A 646 -9.77 -28.66 19.63
N ASP A 647 -9.36 -27.41 19.41
CA ASP A 647 -9.49 -26.37 20.45
C ASP A 647 -9.57 -24.95 19.85
N ARG A 648 -9.84 -23.95 20.70
CA ARG A 648 -9.86 -22.51 20.35
C ARG A 648 -8.48 -21.96 20.01
N SER A 649 -8.44 -20.81 19.34
CA SER A 649 -7.19 -20.09 19.01
C SER A 649 -6.47 -19.66 20.30
N GLY A 650 -5.13 -19.68 20.34
CA GLY A 650 -4.37 -19.24 21.53
C GLY A 650 -4.26 -20.23 22.70
N THR A 651 -4.68 -21.49 22.52
CA THR A 651 -4.56 -22.58 23.53
C THR A 651 -3.24 -23.36 23.47
N GLY A 652 -2.29 -22.96 22.61
CA GLY A 652 -1.00 -23.64 22.49
C GLY A 652 -1.00 -24.92 21.63
N LYS A 653 -2.00 -25.10 20.75
CA LYS A 653 -2.11 -26.29 19.87
C LYS A 653 -0.87 -26.54 19.03
N SER A 654 -0.41 -25.52 18.30
CA SER A 654 0.76 -25.63 17.43
C SER A 654 2.01 -25.93 18.25
N THR A 655 2.20 -25.27 19.39
CA THR A 655 3.30 -25.57 20.33
C THR A 655 3.26 -27.03 20.80
N THR A 656 2.10 -27.53 21.20
CA THR A 656 1.92 -28.92 21.66
C THR A 656 2.23 -29.90 20.53
N LEU A 657 1.75 -29.63 19.32
CA LEU A 657 2.01 -30.46 18.14
C LEU A 657 3.52 -30.46 17.77
N MET A 658 4.20 -29.32 17.87
CA MET A 658 5.66 -29.23 17.64
C MET A 658 6.46 -30.00 18.70
N GLN A 659 6.11 -29.85 19.98
CA GLN A 659 6.71 -30.62 21.08
C GLN A 659 6.46 -32.12 20.90
N PHE A 660 5.28 -32.51 20.45
CA PHE A 660 4.95 -33.90 20.12
C PHE A 660 5.82 -34.43 18.97
N GLY A 661 6.01 -33.65 17.91
CA GLY A 661 6.92 -33.99 16.81
C GLY A 661 8.36 -34.19 17.26
N ALA A 662 8.88 -33.27 18.08
CA ALA A 662 10.22 -33.39 18.64
C ALA A 662 10.35 -34.65 19.54
N ALA A 663 9.33 -34.95 20.35
CA ALA A 663 9.32 -36.15 21.19
C ALA A 663 9.30 -37.44 20.37
N LEU A 664 8.51 -37.51 19.28
CA LEU A 664 8.49 -38.66 18.36
C LEU A 664 9.82 -38.83 17.62
N HIS A 665 10.42 -37.73 17.16
CA HIS A 665 11.74 -37.74 16.54
C HIS A 665 12.81 -38.26 17.50
N ASN A 666 12.81 -37.80 18.76
CA ASN A 666 13.73 -38.28 19.80
C ASN A 666 13.55 -39.77 20.14
N ARG A 667 12.40 -40.35 19.79
CA ARG A 667 12.15 -41.81 19.87
C ARG A 667 12.62 -42.58 18.63
N GLY A 668 13.27 -41.90 17.68
CA GLY A 668 13.83 -42.49 16.46
C GLY A 668 12.87 -42.62 15.28
N LEU A 669 11.69 -41.97 15.33
CA LEU A 669 10.71 -42.03 14.25
C LEU A 669 11.01 -41.00 13.15
N ALA A 670 10.72 -41.36 11.90
CA ALA A 670 10.68 -40.42 10.78
C ALA A 670 9.39 -39.60 10.83
N VAL A 671 9.49 -38.32 11.21
CA VAL A 671 8.33 -37.44 11.43
C VAL A 671 8.30 -36.34 10.37
N GLY A 672 7.21 -36.26 9.63
CA GLY A 672 6.91 -35.14 8.73
C GLY A 672 6.05 -34.07 9.40
N TRP A 673 6.29 -32.82 9.04
CA TRP A 673 5.55 -31.63 9.42
C TRP A 673 4.97 -30.97 8.18
N VAL A 674 3.66 -30.77 8.17
CA VAL A 674 2.95 -29.98 7.17
C VAL A 674 2.56 -28.66 7.81
N ASP A 675 3.18 -27.59 7.34
CA ASP A 675 2.92 -26.25 7.85
C ASP A 675 1.59 -25.70 7.35
N ARG A 676 0.94 -24.85 8.15
CA ARG A 676 -0.26 -24.09 7.76
C ARG A 676 -0.04 -23.18 6.53
N ALA A 677 1.21 -22.91 6.16
CA ALA A 677 1.58 -22.16 4.97
C ALA A 677 1.62 -23.01 3.67
N THR A 678 1.30 -24.32 3.71
CA THR A 678 1.43 -25.19 2.54
C THR A 678 0.53 -24.80 1.38
N THR A 679 1.12 -24.82 0.18
CA THR A 679 0.47 -24.56 -1.11
C THR A 679 0.21 -25.85 -1.89
N LYS A 680 0.63 -27.00 -1.38
CA LYS A 680 0.50 -28.30 -2.06
C LYS A 680 -0.91 -28.84 -1.99
N SER A 681 -1.28 -29.59 -3.03
CA SER A 681 -2.54 -30.33 -3.02
C SER A 681 -2.47 -31.49 -2.02
N THR A 682 -3.65 -31.96 -1.61
CA THR A 682 -3.80 -33.19 -0.82
C THR A 682 -3.05 -34.38 -1.43
N GLN A 683 -3.04 -34.48 -2.76
CA GLN A 683 -2.37 -35.58 -3.49
C GLN A 683 -0.85 -35.48 -3.41
N ASP A 684 -0.29 -34.28 -3.56
CA ASP A 684 1.15 -34.08 -3.48
C ASP A 684 1.67 -34.34 -2.07
N VAL A 685 0.96 -33.87 -1.04
CA VAL A 685 1.28 -34.15 0.37
C VAL A 685 1.30 -35.66 0.63
N LEU A 686 0.31 -36.40 0.09
CA LEU A 686 0.27 -37.86 0.20
C LEU A 686 1.46 -38.53 -0.50
N GLY A 687 1.79 -38.09 -1.72
CA GLY A 687 2.94 -38.59 -2.48
C GLY A 687 4.25 -38.37 -1.73
N GLU A 688 4.50 -37.15 -1.26
CA GLU A 688 5.70 -36.80 -0.49
C GLU A 688 5.80 -37.62 0.81
N CYS A 689 4.69 -37.82 1.53
CA CYS A 689 4.70 -38.66 2.73
C CYS A 689 5.09 -40.12 2.44
N VAL A 690 4.65 -40.66 1.28
CA VAL A 690 4.99 -42.03 0.86
C VAL A 690 6.45 -42.10 0.43
N ASP A 691 6.93 -41.15 -0.36
CA ASP A 691 8.29 -41.10 -0.89
C ASP A 691 9.34 -40.93 0.23
N LEU A 692 9.01 -40.13 1.26
CA LEU A 692 9.85 -39.93 2.43
C LEU A 692 9.80 -41.09 3.45
N GLY A 693 8.88 -42.05 3.29
CA GLY A 693 8.78 -43.22 4.17
C GLY A 693 8.48 -42.87 5.64
N LEU A 694 7.55 -41.94 5.88
CA LEU A 694 7.31 -41.40 7.22
C LEU A 694 6.60 -42.37 8.17
N ASP A 695 7.03 -42.38 9.43
CA ASP A 695 6.40 -43.08 10.55
C ASP A 695 5.24 -42.28 11.16
N ALA A 696 5.35 -40.96 11.11
CA ALA A 696 4.34 -40.03 11.62
C ALA A 696 4.23 -38.78 10.75
N VAL A 697 3.02 -38.26 10.60
CA VAL A 697 2.73 -37.03 9.86
C VAL A 697 1.96 -36.09 10.77
N LEU A 698 2.51 -34.89 10.97
CA LEU A 698 1.94 -33.84 11.78
C LEU A 698 1.44 -32.72 10.88
N ILE A 699 0.18 -32.31 11.02
CA ILE A 699 -0.43 -31.26 10.21
C ILE A 699 -0.86 -30.10 11.12
N ASP A 700 -0.18 -28.97 11.03
CA ASP A 700 -0.60 -27.76 11.75
C ASP A 700 -1.70 -27.06 10.95
N ASP A 701 -2.91 -27.09 11.51
CA ASP A 701 -4.12 -26.49 10.97
C ASP A 701 -4.63 -27.18 9.70
N VAL A 702 -5.14 -28.41 9.83
CA VAL A 702 -5.66 -29.23 8.70
C VAL A 702 -6.85 -28.59 7.94
N ASP A 703 -7.44 -27.55 8.50
CA ASP A 703 -8.53 -26.78 7.86
C ASP A 703 -8.07 -26.09 6.56
N ILE A 704 -6.76 -25.94 6.33
CA ILE A 704 -6.22 -25.44 5.05
C ILE A 704 -6.65 -26.29 3.84
N PHE A 705 -6.96 -27.57 4.04
CA PHE A 705 -7.45 -28.46 2.98
C PHE A 705 -8.98 -28.44 2.83
N GLY A 706 -9.68 -27.63 3.64
CA GLY A 706 -11.12 -27.44 3.56
C GLY A 706 -11.90 -28.76 3.61
N ALA A 707 -12.70 -29.02 2.57
CA ALA A 707 -13.53 -30.22 2.47
C ALA A 707 -12.70 -31.51 2.31
N GLU A 708 -11.47 -31.43 1.79
CA GLU A 708 -10.59 -32.59 1.56
C GLU A 708 -9.84 -33.01 2.83
N ALA A 709 -9.90 -32.23 3.91
CA ALA A 709 -9.17 -32.50 5.16
C ALA A 709 -9.44 -33.90 5.72
N ALA A 710 -10.71 -34.32 5.78
CA ALA A 710 -11.06 -35.65 6.28
C ALA A 710 -10.53 -36.78 5.39
N ARG A 711 -10.52 -36.55 4.06
CA ARG A 711 -10.00 -37.51 3.08
C ARG A 711 -8.48 -37.66 3.23
N LEU A 712 -7.75 -36.54 3.31
CA LEU A 712 -6.30 -36.53 3.53
C LEU A 712 -5.92 -37.37 4.77
N MET A 713 -6.56 -37.05 5.90
CA MET A 713 -6.32 -37.73 7.18
C MET A 713 -6.62 -39.23 7.09
N THR A 714 -7.71 -39.59 6.41
CA THR A 714 -8.09 -40.99 6.18
C THR A 714 -7.07 -41.72 5.32
N GLN A 715 -6.59 -41.10 4.24
CA GLN A 715 -5.63 -41.70 3.31
C GLN A 715 -4.24 -41.86 3.94
N LEU A 716 -3.79 -40.89 4.73
CA LEU A 716 -2.57 -41.03 5.53
C LEU A 716 -2.70 -42.17 6.56
N GLY A 717 -3.88 -42.31 7.18
CA GLY A 717 -4.16 -43.37 8.17
C GLY A 717 -4.53 -44.74 7.58
N GLN A 718 -4.81 -44.86 6.27
CA GLN A 718 -5.51 -45.99 5.65
C GLN A 718 -4.84 -47.37 5.78
N ARG A 719 -3.56 -47.40 6.19
CA ARG A 719 -2.80 -48.65 6.43
C ARG A 719 -2.48 -48.92 7.90
N GLY A 720 -2.86 -48.01 8.81
CA GLY A 720 -2.55 -48.13 10.24
C GLY A 720 -1.05 -48.12 10.57
N ARG A 721 -0.17 -47.82 9.61
CA ARG A 721 1.29 -47.82 9.79
C ARG A 721 1.85 -46.45 10.15
N VAL A 722 1.16 -45.39 9.74
CA VAL A 722 1.56 -44.00 9.96
C VAL A 722 0.69 -43.41 11.06
N LEU A 723 1.33 -42.81 12.06
CA LEU A 723 0.66 -41.99 13.07
C LEU A 723 0.31 -40.64 12.44
N VAL A 724 -0.96 -40.26 12.42
CA VAL A 724 -1.36 -38.96 11.89
C VAL A 724 -1.83 -38.09 13.04
N ALA A 725 -1.27 -36.89 13.20
CA ALA A 725 -1.75 -35.95 14.20
C ALA A 725 -1.97 -34.57 13.58
N ALA A 726 -3.12 -33.96 13.84
CA ALA A 726 -3.47 -32.67 13.28
C ALA A 726 -4.07 -31.70 14.30
N THR A 727 -3.85 -30.41 14.10
CA THR A 727 -4.60 -29.37 14.81
C THR A 727 -5.78 -28.90 13.97
N ILE A 728 -6.91 -28.60 14.61
CA ILE A 728 -8.08 -27.98 13.96
C ILE A 728 -8.78 -27.04 14.95
N ARG A 729 -9.49 -26.04 14.43
CA ARG A 729 -10.32 -25.13 15.23
C ARG A 729 -11.59 -25.83 15.71
N SER A 730 -12.01 -25.54 16.94
CA SER A 730 -13.26 -26.05 17.54
C SER A 730 -14.49 -25.91 16.64
N THR A 731 -14.64 -24.77 15.97
CA THR A 731 -15.77 -24.48 15.07
C THR A 731 -15.77 -25.34 13.79
N ARG A 732 -14.62 -25.87 13.39
CA ARG A 732 -14.43 -26.66 12.15
C ARG A 732 -14.15 -28.13 12.45
N GLY A 733 -14.07 -28.52 13.71
CA GLY A 733 -13.79 -29.90 14.13
C GLY A 733 -14.79 -30.93 13.59
N HIS A 734 -16.03 -30.52 13.28
CA HIS A 734 -17.06 -31.39 12.69
C HIS A 734 -16.69 -31.91 11.29
N LEU A 735 -15.80 -31.23 10.58
CA LEU A 735 -15.34 -31.67 9.25
C LEU A 735 -14.63 -33.02 9.29
N LEU A 736 -14.08 -33.41 10.46
CA LEU A 736 -13.31 -34.63 10.62
C LEU A 736 -14.11 -35.80 11.20
N ASP A 737 -15.41 -35.64 11.50
CA ASP A 737 -16.21 -36.57 12.31
C ASP A 737 -16.28 -38.03 11.82
N GLY A 738 -15.83 -38.34 10.61
CA GLY A 738 -15.78 -39.72 10.11
C GLY A 738 -14.50 -40.04 9.36
N VAL A 739 -13.41 -39.42 9.82
CA VAL A 739 -12.09 -40.02 9.68
C VAL A 739 -12.06 -41.32 10.51
N PRO A 740 -11.79 -42.49 9.90
CA PRO A 740 -11.71 -43.75 10.63
C PRO A 740 -10.54 -43.74 11.63
N GLY A 741 -10.76 -44.28 12.85
CA GLY A 741 -9.73 -44.33 13.88
C GLY A 741 -9.37 -42.97 14.50
N LEU A 742 -10.19 -41.94 14.24
CA LEU A 742 -10.01 -40.62 14.81
C LEU A 742 -10.19 -40.64 16.33
N THR A 743 -9.14 -40.24 17.03
CA THR A 743 -9.13 -40.03 18.47
C THR A 743 -8.96 -38.53 18.72
N ARG A 744 -9.99 -37.91 19.31
CA ARG A 744 -9.93 -36.52 19.72
C ARG A 744 -9.11 -36.43 21.00
N VAL A 745 -8.02 -35.67 20.95
CA VAL A 745 -7.26 -35.33 22.14
C VAL A 745 -8.15 -34.43 23.00
N PRO A 746 -8.28 -34.70 24.32
CA PRO A 746 -9.07 -33.85 25.21
C PRO A 746 -8.65 -32.37 25.07
N PRO A 747 -9.60 -31.42 25.05
CA PRO A 747 -9.27 -30.00 24.99
C PRO A 747 -8.42 -29.61 26.19
N LEU A 748 -7.52 -28.65 26.01
CA LEU A 748 -6.60 -28.23 27.06
C LEU A 748 -7.41 -27.61 28.21
N ARG A 749 -7.54 -28.34 29.31
CA ARG A 749 -7.93 -27.80 30.61
C ARG A 749 -6.67 -27.78 31.45
N LEU A 750 -6.15 -26.58 31.73
CA LEU A 750 -4.93 -26.44 32.52
C LEU A 750 -5.12 -27.09 33.89
N THR A 751 -4.37 -28.15 34.14
CA THR A 751 -4.27 -28.80 35.44
C THR A 751 -3.38 -27.97 36.37
N ASP A 752 -3.39 -28.30 37.66
CA ASP A 752 -2.50 -27.65 38.62
C ASP A 752 -1.02 -27.86 38.28
N ASP A 753 -0.68 -29.03 37.74
CA ASP A 753 0.67 -29.33 37.25
C ASP A 753 1.03 -28.46 36.03
N ASP A 754 0.07 -28.20 35.13
CA ASP A 754 0.26 -27.32 33.97
C ASP A 754 0.52 -25.88 34.40
N LEU A 755 -0.26 -25.37 35.33
CA LEU A 755 -0.09 -24.02 35.88
C LEU A 755 1.26 -23.89 36.58
N ASN A 756 1.66 -24.92 37.34
CA ASN A 756 2.99 -24.97 37.96
C ASN A 756 4.10 -24.95 36.92
N ALA A 757 4.01 -25.78 35.87
CA ALA A 757 4.99 -25.83 34.80
C ALA A 757 5.10 -24.48 34.06
N LEU A 758 3.96 -23.81 33.80
CA LEU A 758 3.92 -22.48 33.19
C LEU A 758 4.60 -21.43 34.06
N VAL A 759 4.26 -21.35 35.35
CA VAL A 759 4.90 -20.40 36.28
C VAL A 759 6.40 -20.68 36.38
N HIS A 760 6.81 -21.94 36.47
CA HIS A 760 8.23 -22.31 36.55
C HIS A 760 9.01 -21.89 35.30
N ARG A 761 8.43 -22.03 34.10
CA ARG A 761 9.05 -21.52 32.86
C ARG A 761 9.13 -19.99 32.84
N LEU A 762 8.07 -19.30 33.26
CA LEU A 762 8.09 -17.84 33.40
C LEU A 762 9.18 -17.36 34.38
N GLU A 763 9.43 -18.11 35.46
CA GLU A 763 10.53 -17.82 36.39
C GLU A 763 11.91 -18.06 35.76
N THR A 764 12.09 -19.23 35.16
CA THR A 764 13.34 -19.68 34.54
C THR A 764 13.84 -18.66 33.51
N TYR A 765 12.93 -18.15 32.68
CA TYR A 765 13.25 -17.18 31.64
C TYR A 765 13.03 -15.72 32.04
N ARG A 766 12.78 -15.45 33.33
CA ARG A 766 12.62 -14.10 33.90
C ARG A 766 11.46 -13.29 33.27
N GLN A 767 10.37 -13.96 32.92
CA GLN A 767 9.18 -13.41 32.26
C GLN A 767 7.95 -13.23 33.17
N LEU A 768 8.13 -13.20 34.50
CA LEU A 768 7.02 -13.07 35.46
C LEU A 768 6.18 -11.78 35.31
N GLY A 769 6.76 -10.66 34.85
CA GLY A 769 6.05 -9.38 34.78
C GLY A 769 5.41 -8.99 36.13
N LYS A 770 4.11 -8.66 36.14
CA LYS A 770 3.35 -8.33 37.36
C LYS A 770 3.18 -9.51 38.32
N LEU A 771 3.34 -10.78 37.90
CA LEU A 771 3.36 -11.92 38.83
C LEU A 771 4.51 -11.83 39.84
N LYS A 772 5.57 -11.06 39.55
CA LYS A 772 6.67 -10.84 40.50
C LYS A 772 6.19 -10.17 41.79
N GLN A 773 5.05 -9.46 41.76
CA GLN A 773 4.43 -8.87 42.95
C GLN A 773 3.93 -9.94 43.93
N GLN A 774 3.58 -11.13 43.43
CA GLN A 774 3.28 -12.29 44.26
C GLN A 774 4.59 -12.91 44.73
N LYS A 775 4.83 -12.86 46.05
CA LYS A 775 6.09 -13.34 46.66
C LYS A 775 6.17 -14.87 46.70
N LEU A 776 5.04 -15.55 46.85
CA LEU A 776 4.95 -17.02 46.95
C LEU A 776 4.61 -17.64 45.59
N HIS A 777 5.24 -18.77 45.28
CA HIS A 777 4.98 -19.54 44.05
C HIS A 777 3.51 -19.96 43.94
N GLU A 778 2.92 -20.48 45.02
CA GLU A 778 1.50 -20.86 45.05
C GLU A 778 0.56 -19.68 44.76
N ALA A 779 0.90 -18.48 45.22
CA ALA A 779 0.11 -17.28 44.92
C ALA A 779 0.21 -16.87 43.44
N ARG A 780 1.32 -17.18 42.75
CA ARG A 780 1.47 -16.99 41.30
C ARG A 780 0.61 -17.99 40.52
N VAL A 781 0.60 -19.25 40.94
CA VAL A 781 -0.22 -20.32 40.36
C VAL A 781 -1.71 -20.01 40.53
N GLU A 782 -2.14 -19.59 41.72
CA GLU A 782 -3.52 -19.20 41.99
C GLU A 782 -3.95 -17.99 41.15
N ARG A 783 -3.06 -16.99 40.99
CA ARG A 783 -3.35 -15.85 40.13
C ARG A 783 -3.51 -16.26 38.67
N LEU A 784 -2.68 -17.18 38.16
CA LEU A 784 -2.80 -17.71 36.80
C LEU A 784 -4.09 -18.53 36.63
N ARG A 785 -4.48 -19.32 37.64
CA ARG A 785 -5.73 -20.10 37.69
C ARG A 785 -6.96 -19.21 37.51
N GLN A 786 -7.02 -18.07 38.21
CA GLN A 786 -8.16 -17.15 38.15
C GLN A 786 -8.40 -16.54 36.76
N VAL A 787 -7.37 -16.45 35.92
CA VAL A 787 -7.43 -15.78 34.62
C VAL A 787 -7.50 -16.77 33.45
N SER A 788 -7.13 -18.04 33.67
CA SER A 788 -6.96 -19.05 32.62
C SER A 788 -8.24 -19.76 32.17
N ASP A 789 -9.41 -19.37 32.68
CA ASP A 789 -10.69 -20.05 32.44
C ASP A 789 -11.21 -19.96 30.99
N ARG A 790 -10.56 -19.20 30.10
CA ARG A 790 -11.04 -18.97 28.72
C ARG A 790 -10.00 -19.17 27.60
N ASP A 791 -8.79 -18.60 27.64
CA ASP A 791 -7.73 -18.78 26.62
C ASP A 791 -6.32 -18.61 27.23
N LEU A 792 -5.42 -19.61 27.06
CA LEU A 792 -4.10 -19.66 27.70
C LEU A 792 -3.24 -18.42 27.38
N MET A 793 -3.14 -18.04 26.11
CA MET A 793 -2.35 -16.87 25.71
C MET A 793 -2.93 -15.56 26.27
N ALA A 794 -4.25 -15.37 26.22
CA ALA A 794 -4.89 -14.19 26.79
C ALA A 794 -4.64 -14.10 28.31
N ALA A 795 -4.72 -15.24 28.99
CA ALA A 795 -4.44 -15.34 30.40
C ALA A 795 -2.97 -15.05 30.75
N MET A 796 -2.02 -15.56 29.95
CA MET A 796 -0.61 -15.25 30.12
C MET A 796 -0.35 -13.75 29.95
N VAL A 797 -0.92 -13.12 28.90
CA VAL A 797 -0.79 -11.66 28.70
C VAL A 797 -1.41 -10.90 29.86
N GLU A 798 -2.61 -11.24 30.30
CA GLU A 798 -3.28 -10.55 31.40
C GLU A 798 -2.53 -10.70 32.73
N VAL A 799 -1.98 -11.87 32.99
CA VAL A 799 -1.25 -12.13 34.24
C VAL A 799 0.13 -11.45 34.25
N ILE A 800 0.80 -11.37 33.11
CA ILE A 800 2.10 -10.68 32.97
C ILE A 800 1.93 -9.15 32.95
N THR A 801 0.93 -8.64 32.22
CA THR A 801 0.73 -7.20 31.97
C THR A 801 -0.26 -6.53 32.94
N GLY A 802 -1.18 -7.30 33.54
CA GLY A 802 -2.25 -6.85 34.43
C GLY A 802 -3.42 -6.15 33.74
N TYR A 803 -3.57 -6.26 32.43
CA TYR A 803 -4.69 -5.74 31.64
C TYR A 803 -5.36 -6.89 30.91
N ARG A 804 -6.67 -6.81 30.63
CA ARG A 804 -7.30 -7.82 29.76
C ARG A 804 -6.64 -7.82 28.39
N PHE A 805 -6.60 -8.99 27.74
CA PHE A 805 -5.93 -9.15 26.45
C PHE A 805 -6.42 -8.14 25.39
N GLU A 806 -7.73 -7.99 25.23
CA GLU A 806 -8.32 -7.06 24.25
C GLU A 806 -8.04 -5.59 24.60
N GLU A 807 -8.10 -5.23 25.88
CA GLU A 807 -7.75 -3.88 26.37
C GLU A 807 -6.28 -3.56 26.09
N ARG A 808 -5.40 -4.53 26.29
CA ARG A 808 -3.98 -4.38 26.02
C ARG A 808 -3.71 -4.17 24.53
N VAL A 809 -4.31 -5.00 23.67
CA VAL A 809 -4.18 -4.91 22.21
C VAL A 809 -4.72 -3.56 21.69
N SER A 810 -5.88 -3.13 22.17
CA SER A 810 -6.48 -1.83 21.81
C SER A 810 -5.62 -0.66 22.30
N SER A 811 -5.12 -0.71 23.53
CA SER A 811 -4.24 0.32 24.07
C SER A 811 -2.92 0.44 23.31
N GLU A 812 -2.32 -0.67 22.88
CA GLU A 812 -1.09 -0.64 22.08
C GLU A 812 -1.34 -0.01 20.70
N PHE A 813 -2.49 -0.30 20.09
CA PHE A 813 -2.91 0.27 18.82
C PHE A 813 -3.19 1.78 18.89
N ALA A 814 -3.86 2.22 19.96
CA ALA A 814 -4.16 3.64 20.18
C ALA A 814 -2.89 4.50 20.37
N GLN A 815 -1.78 3.90 20.82
CA GLN A 815 -0.48 4.55 21.02
C GLN A 815 0.40 4.59 19.76
N LEU A 816 -0.10 4.05 18.64
CA LEU A 816 0.57 4.18 17.34
C LEU A 816 0.23 5.54 16.72
N ASP A 817 1.22 6.12 16.04
CA ASP A 817 0.98 7.22 15.11
C ASP A 817 0.10 6.73 13.94
N VAL A 818 -0.48 7.66 13.16
CA VAL A 818 -1.43 7.34 12.09
C VAL A 818 -0.83 6.34 11.08
N ARG A 819 0.43 6.55 10.68
CA ARG A 819 1.09 5.71 9.68
C ARG A 819 1.40 4.30 10.21
N GLU A 820 1.93 4.21 11.42
CA GLU A 820 2.18 2.94 12.11
C GLU A 820 0.88 2.18 12.34
N ARG A 821 -0.21 2.90 12.64
CA ARG A 821 -1.55 2.34 12.85
C ARG A 821 -2.06 1.68 11.57
N ASP A 822 -1.97 2.37 10.43
CA ASP A 822 -2.44 1.85 9.14
C ASP A 822 -1.65 0.63 8.70
N ILE A 823 -0.31 0.68 8.78
CA ILE A 823 0.57 -0.46 8.48
C ILE A 823 0.19 -1.67 9.34
N TYR A 824 0.05 -1.48 10.64
CA TYR A 824 -0.28 -2.55 11.56
C TYR A 824 -1.69 -3.11 11.31
N ALA A 825 -2.67 -2.24 11.04
CA ALA A 825 -4.03 -2.61 10.71
C ALA A 825 -4.10 -3.41 9.40
N THR A 826 -3.36 -3.01 8.35
CA THR A 826 -3.25 -3.76 7.09
C THR A 826 -2.74 -5.17 7.32
N VAL A 827 -1.67 -5.36 8.11
CA VAL A 827 -1.14 -6.70 8.40
C VAL A 827 -2.15 -7.54 9.20
N CYS A 828 -2.75 -6.96 10.24
CA CYS A 828 -3.79 -7.63 11.03
C CYS A 828 -4.97 -8.05 10.16
N LEU A 829 -5.42 -7.15 9.28
CA LEU A 829 -6.55 -7.39 8.39
C LEU A 829 -6.22 -8.48 7.37
N PHE A 830 -5.06 -8.41 6.70
CA PHE A 830 -4.62 -9.43 5.76
C PHE A 830 -4.57 -10.81 6.42
N GLU A 831 -3.97 -10.93 7.61
CA GLU A 831 -3.91 -12.21 8.32
C GLU A 831 -5.27 -12.71 8.79
N ALA A 832 -6.15 -11.82 9.24
CA ALA A 832 -7.49 -12.17 9.67
C ALA A 832 -8.34 -12.64 8.48
N LEU A 833 -8.25 -11.98 7.32
CA LEU A 833 -9.07 -12.28 6.13
C LEU A 833 -8.73 -13.62 5.46
N GLN A 834 -7.57 -14.21 5.76
CA GLN A 834 -7.14 -15.54 5.27
C GLN A 834 -7.92 -16.72 5.86
N TYR A 835 -9.19 -16.56 6.22
CA TYR A 835 -10.00 -17.64 6.82
C TYR A 835 -10.10 -18.88 5.92
N GLU A 836 -10.01 -18.73 4.59
CA GLU A 836 -10.20 -19.79 3.59
C GLU A 836 -8.92 -20.26 2.90
N ASP A 837 -7.90 -19.42 2.73
CA ASP A 837 -6.59 -19.81 2.19
C ASP A 837 -5.47 -19.23 3.07
N ARG A 838 -4.94 -20.08 3.97
CA ARG A 838 -3.96 -19.70 5.00
C ARG A 838 -2.51 -19.80 4.53
N SER A 839 -2.31 -20.20 3.28
CA SER A 839 -0.99 -20.27 2.65
C SER A 839 -0.48 -18.92 2.16
N LEU A 840 -1.31 -17.88 2.22
CA LEU A 840 -0.99 -16.54 1.75
C LEU A 840 -0.05 -15.83 2.72
N THR A 841 0.97 -15.17 2.16
CA THR A 841 2.01 -14.48 2.92
C THR A 841 2.16 -13.05 2.43
N LEU A 842 2.56 -12.12 3.31
CA LEU A 842 2.75 -10.71 2.96
C LEU A 842 4.24 -10.35 3.00
N PRO A 843 4.93 -10.24 1.85
CA PRO A 843 6.30 -9.79 1.82
C PRO A 843 6.38 -8.29 2.14
N GLN A 844 7.52 -7.85 2.69
CA GLN A 844 7.70 -6.46 3.14
C GLN A 844 7.54 -5.44 2.01
N ASN A 845 8.05 -5.74 0.80
CA ASN A 845 7.91 -4.86 -0.36
C ASN A 845 6.45 -4.74 -0.86
N ALA A 846 5.61 -5.76 -0.65
CA ALA A 846 4.17 -5.65 -0.89
C ALA A 846 3.49 -4.78 0.16
N LEU A 847 3.80 -4.99 1.45
CA LEU A 847 3.27 -4.16 2.53
C LEU A 847 3.63 -2.68 2.34
N LEU A 848 4.88 -2.39 1.95
CA LEU A 848 5.35 -1.04 1.66
C LEU A 848 4.51 -0.38 0.55
N GLN A 849 4.19 -1.11 -0.51
CA GLN A 849 3.36 -0.61 -1.61
C GLN A 849 1.89 -0.42 -1.21
N ILE A 850 1.33 -1.32 -0.39
CA ILE A 850 -0.07 -1.21 0.07
C ILE A 850 -0.25 -0.04 1.04
N ALA A 851 0.73 0.18 1.91
CA ALA A 851 0.66 1.18 2.98
C ALA A 851 1.13 2.58 2.55
N SER A 852 1.64 2.75 1.32
CA SER A 852 1.99 4.06 0.78
C SER A 852 0.77 4.67 0.06
N ASP A 853 0.53 5.97 0.25
CA ASP A 853 -0.57 6.70 -0.44
C ASP A 853 -0.27 7.00 -1.93
N GLY A 854 0.89 6.55 -2.43
CA GLY A 854 1.40 6.74 -3.78
C GLY A 854 2.58 5.78 -4.06
N PRO A 855 3.65 6.23 -4.74
CA PRO A 855 4.87 5.44 -4.85
C PRO A 855 5.41 5.02 -3.48
N PRO A 856 6.16 3.91 -3.40
CA PRO A 856 6.78 3.45 -2.17
C PRO A 856 7.56 4.55 -1.43
N ASP A 857 7.18 4.83 -0.19
CA ASP A 857 7.79 5.88 0.65
C ASP A 857 8.80 5.26 1.66
N PRO A 858 10.08 5.67 1.67
CA PRO A 858 11.05 5.22 2.68
C PRO A 858 10.61 5.45 4.12
N ALA A 859 9.81 6.48 4.39
CA ALA A 859 9.28 6.75 5.72
C ALA A 859 8.22 5.73 6.16
N VAL A 860 7.47 5.11 5.23
CA VAL A 860 6.63 3.94 5.50
C VAL A 860 7.50 2.73 5.86
N ASN A 861 8.61 2.50 5.15
CA ASN A 861 9.53 1.41 5.50
C ASN A 861 10.15 1.60 6.89
N ARG A 862 10.54 2.82 7.26
CA ARG A 862 11.02 3.14 8.62
C ARG A 862 9.95 2.83 9.67
N ALA A 863 8.69 3.14 9.41
CA ALA A 863 7.58 2.79 10.30
C ALA A 863 7.39 1.26 10.41
N ILE A 864 7.54 0.51 9.30
CA ILE A 864 7.58 -0.96 9.32
C ILE A 864 8.71 -1.47 10.23
N GLU A 865 9.93 -0.95 10.09
CA GLU A 865 11.07 -1.35 10.93
C GLU A 865 10.86 -0.99 12.41
N ARG A 866 10.24 0.15 12.72
CA ARG A 866 9.86 0.51 14.10
C ARG A 866 8.86 -0.48 14.68
N LEU A 867 7.86 -0.92 13.90
CA LEU A 867 6.88 -1.91 14.33
C LEU A 867 7.49 -3.31 14.54
N VAL A 868 8.47 -3.68 13.72
CA VAL A 868 9.18 -4.98 13.82
C VAL A 868 10.20 -4.98 14.95
N SER A 869 11.15 -4.05 14.93
CA SER A 869 12.33 -4.09 15.80
C SER A 869 12.15 -3.28 17.09
N GLY A 870 11.50 -2.11 17.00
CA GLY A 870 11.31 -1.21 18.13
C GLY A 870 10.17 -1.63 19.06
N ARG A 871 8.96 -1.74 18.51
CA ARG A 871 7.74 -2.07 19.26
C ARG A 871 7.45 -3.58 19.34
N ARG A 872 8.02 -4.39 18.44
CA ARG A 872 7.80 -5.85 18.32
C ARG A 872 6.33 -6.25 18.22
N MET A 873 5.55 -5.43 17.52
CA MET A 873 4.14 -5.71 17.21
C MET A 873 4.01 -6.56 15.95
N LEU A 874 4.96 -6.40 15.02
CA LEU A 874 5.14 -7.21 13.83
C LEU A 874 6.39 -8.08 13.97
N VAL A 875 6.41 -9.19 13.24
CA VAL A 875 7.54 -10.13 13.20
C VAL A 875 7.91 -10.42 11.75
N ARG A 876 9.22 -10.41 11.45
CA ARG A 876 9.77 -10.81 10.15
C ARG A 876 10.21 -12.28 10.21
N ARG A 877 9.69 -13.11 9.31
CA ARG A 877 10.14 -14.50 9.13
C ARG A 877 11.48 -14.55 8.36
N GLU A 878 12.19 -15.67 8.42
CA GLU A 878 13.42 -15.88 7.63
C GLU A 878 13.22 -15.68 6.12
N SER A 879 11.99 -15.91 5.64
CA SER A 879 11.59 -15.68 4.24
C SER A 879 11.33 -14.21 3.89
N GLY A 880 11.54 -13.26 4.82
CA GLY A 880 11.29 -11.82 4.61
C GLY A 880 9.83 -11.39 4.74
N HIS A 881 8.92 -12.30 5.10
CA HIS A 881 7.49 -12.00 5.23
C HIS A 881 7.18 -11.37 6.57
N ILE A 882 6.27 -10.40 6.56
CA ILE A 882 5.81 -9.65 7.73
C ILE A 882 4.49 -10.25 8.21
N ARG A 883 4.42 -10.49 9.52
CA ARG A 883 3.25 -11.05 10.20
C ARG A 883 2.97 -10.31 11.49
N THR A 884 1.77 -10.44 12.03
CA THR A 884 1.52 -10.01 13.41
C THR A 884 2.31 -10.92 14.35
N ARG A 885 2.66 -10.41 15.54
CA ARG A 885 3.37 -11.24 16.55
C ARG A 885 2.62 -12.50 16.94
N HIS A 886 1.29 -12.50 16.83
CA HIS A 886 0.45 -13.67 17.09
C HIS A 886 -0.94 -13.52 16.47
N ARG A 887 -1.46 -14.62 15.91
CA ARG A 887 -2.74 -14.65 15.17
C ARG A 887 -3.94 -14.15 15.98
N VAL A 888 -4.02 -14.47 17.27
CA VAL A 888 -5.12 -14.02 18.13
C VAL A 888 -5.14 -12.49 18.27
N VAL A 889 -3.99 -11.83 18.14
CA VAL A 889 -3.93 -10.36 18.11
C VAL A 889 -4.55 -9.83 16.81
N ALA A 890 -4.24 -10.43 15.65
CA ALA A 890 -4.87 -10.09 14.39
C ALA A 890 -6.41 -10.27 14.44
N GLU A 891 -6.90 -11.38 15.01
CA GLU A 891 -8.34 -11.66 15.16
C GLU A 891 -9.03 -10.69 16.11
N ALA A 892 -8.37 -10.29 17.21
CA ALA A 892 -8.90 -9.26 18.10
C ALA A 892 -8.93 -7.88 17.44
N MET A 893 -7.87 -7.55 16.68
CA MET A 893 -7.76 -6.27 15.98
C MET A 893 -8.74 -6.17 14.80
N GLU A 894 -8.98 -7.26 14.08
CA GLU A 894 -9.98 -7.30 13.00
C GLU A 894 -11.36 -6.81 13.48
N LYS A 895 -11.80 -7.26 14.67
CA LYS A 895 -13.08 -6.80 15.25
C LYS A 895 -13.07 -5.31 15.56
N PHE A 896 -11.95 -4.78 16.01
CA PHE A 896 -11.78 -3.36 16.29
C PHE A 896 -11.82 -2.54 14.98
N ILE A 897 -11.05 -2.96 13.97
CA ILE A 897 -11.00 -2.32 12.65
C ILE A 897 -12.39 -2.33 12.01
N ARG A 898 -13.11 -3.45 12.03
CA ARG A 898 -14.48 -3.55 11.48
C ARG A 898 -15.51 -2.68 12.22
N GLY A 899 -15.21 -2.26 13.45
CA GLY A 899 -16.05 -1.32 14.19
C GLY A 899 -16.16 0.04 13.50
N ASP A 900 -15.11 0.44 12.79
CA ASP A 900 -15.08 1.62 11.93
C ASP A 900 -15.17 1.20 10.45
N LYS A 901 -16.37 1.35 9.87
CA LYS A 901 -16.64 0.87 8.50
C LYS A 901 -15.86 1.62 7.43
N ALA A 902 -15.65 2.93 7.60
CA ALA A 902 -14.94 3.75 6.63
C ALA A 902 -13.46 3.37 6.62
N TYR A 903 -12.86 3.28 7.82
CA TYR A 903 -11.48 2.85 7.99
C TYR A 903 -11.23 1.43 7.47
N PHE A 904 -12.15 0.49 7.79
CA PHE A 904 -12.08 -0.86 7.24
C PHE A 904 -12.14 -0.88 5.70
N GLN A 905 -13.08 -0.11 5.11
CA GLN A 905 -13.27 -0.07 3.66
C GLN A 905 -12.01 0.43 2.96
N GLU A 906 -11.41 1.51 3.45
CA GLU A 906 -10.19 2.07 2.88
C GLU A 906 -9.03 1.08 2.89
N LEU A 907 -8.73 0.46 4.04
CA LEU A 907 -7.66 -0.53 4.15
C LEU A 907 -7.92 -1.75 3.27
N PHE A 908 -9.18 -2.19 3.19
CA PHE A 908 -9.58 -3.34 2.39
C PHE A 908 -9.46 -3.05 0.88
N GLU A 909 -9.86 -1.86 0.42
CA GLU A 909 -9.74 -1.44 -0.98
C GLU A 909 -8.29 -1.35 -1.42
N ARG A 910 -7.40 -0.77 -0.62
CA ARG A 910 -5.95 -0.70 -0.91
C ARG A 910 -5.34 -2.10 -1.05
N LEU A 911 -5.65 -2.98 -0.10
CA LEU A 911 -5.19 -4.38 -0.11
C LEU A 911 -5.71 -5.13 -1.33
N LEU A 912 -7.00 -4.99 -1.63
CA LEU A 912 -7.65 -5.66 -2.74
C LEU A 912 -7.12 -5.19 -4.09
N LEU A 913 -7.02 -3.87 -4.30
CA LEU A 913 -6.51 -3.29 -5.53
C LEU A 913 -5.06 -3.74 -5.82
N PHE A 914 -4.21 -3.79 -4.78
CA PHE A 914 -2.83 -4.27 -4.92
C PHE A 914 -2.76 -5.70 -5.49
N TYR A 915 -3.57 -6.62 -4.97
CA TYR A 915 -3.57 -8.01 -5.42
C TYR A 915 -4.30 -8.19 -6.75
N VAL A 916 -5.34 -7.41 -7.03
CA VAL A 916 -6.05 -7.44 -8.32
C VAL A 916 -5.13 -6.99 -9.46
N GLN A 917 -4.38 -5.92 -9.27
CA GLN A 917 -3.44 -5.40 -10.27
C GLN A 917 -2.38 -6.43 -10.70
N ARG A 918 -2.00 -7.34 -9.80
CA ARG A 918 -0.97 -8.36 -10.03
C ARG A 918 -1.52 -9.73 -10.40
N GLY A 919 -2.68 -10.09 -9.84
CA GLY A 919 -3.28 -11.42 -9.96
C GLY A 919 -4.22 -11.60 -11.15
N ALA A 920 -4.70 -10.51 -11.76
CA ALA A 920 -5.70 -10.55 -12.83
C ALA A 920 -5.24 -11.39 -14.03
N ASN A 921 -3.97 -11.25 -14.44
CA ASN A 921 -3.42 -11.92 -15.63
C ASN A 921 -2.80 -13.30 -15.33
N ILE A 922 -2.88 -13.79 -14.09
CA ILE A 922 -2.31 -15.08 -13.69
C ILE A 922 -3.37 -16.17 -13.86
N THR A 923 -3.08 -17.14 -14.73
CA THR A 923 -3.97 -18.28 -14.99
C THR A 923 -3.73 -19.47 -14.05
N ASP A 924 -2.52 -19.60 -13.49
CA ASP A 924 -2.21 -20.62 -12.49
C ASP A 924 -2.99 -20.36 -11.20
N ARG A 925 -3.86 -21.30 -10.85
CA ARG A 925 -4.72 -21.23 -9.67
C ARG A 925 -3.97 -21.46 -8.37
N ASN A 926 -2.76 -22.03 -8.42
CA ASN A 926 -1.93 -22.27 -7.24
C ASN A 926 -0.99 -21.10 -6.93
N ASP A 927 -0.87 -20.12 -7.83
CA ASP A 927 -0.07 -18.94 -7.60
C ASP A 927 -0.56 -18.17 -6.35
N PRO A 928 0.32 -17.83 -5.39
CA PRO A 928 -0.07 -17.13 -4.16
C PRO A 928 -0.74 -15.77 -4.40
N THR A 929 -0.28 -15.02 -5.40
CA THR A 929 -0.85 -13.71 -5.76
C THR A 929 -2.27 -13.88 -6.29
N ARG A 930 -2.46 -14.86 -7.19
CA ARG A 930 -3.79 -15.21 -7.72
C ARG A 930 -4.74 -15.66 -6.62
N ARG A 931 -4.27 -16.51 -5.70
CA ARG A 931 -5.07 -17.00 -4.57
C ARG A 931 -5.42 -15.89 -3.58
N ALA A 932 -4.50 -14.97 -3.31
CA ALA A 932 -4.77 -13.78 -2.49
C ALA A 932 -5.86 -12.91 -3.12
N MET A 933 -5.76 -12.66 -4.43
CA MET A 933 -6.79 -11.93 -5.16
C MET A 933 -8.16 -12.62 -5.05
N VAL A 934 -8.24 -13.91 -5.38
CA VAL A 934 -9.48 -14.70 -5.33
C VAL A 934 -10.07 -14.76 -3.91
N ALA A 935 -9.22 -14.87 -2.88
CA ALA A 935 -9.65 -14.85 -1.49
C ALA A 935 -10.24 -13.51 -1.07
N LEU A 936 -9.66 -12.38 -1.51
CA LEU A 936 -10.13 -11.04 -1.17
C LEU A 936 -11.42 -10.67 -1.90
N ILE A 937 -11.60 -11.06 -3.17
CA ILE A 937 -12.86 -10.81 -3.91
C ILE A 937 -14.00 -11.74 -3.50
N ASN A 938 -13.75 -12.71 -2.63
CA ASN A 938 -14.73 -13.74 -2.27
C ASN A 938 -16.00 -13.12 -1.63
N HIS A 939 -17.17 -13.50 -2.14
CA HIS A 939 -18.45 -12.97 -1.64
C HIS A 939 -18.65 -13.21 -0.14
N ARG A 940 -18.08 -14.27 0.44
CA ARG A 940 -18.17 -14.54 1.89
C ARG A 940 -17.35 -13.54 2.70
N VAL A 941 -16.22 -13.06 2.17
CA VAL A 941 -15.46 -11.96 2.76
C VAL A 941 -16.28 -10.68 2.73
N MET A 942 -16.94 -10.38 1.59
CA MET A 942 -17.83 -9.23 1.46
C MET A 942 -19.06 -9.30 2.38
N ILE A 943 -19.63 -10.48 2.62
CA ILE A 943 -20.75 -10.64 3.56
C ILE A 943 -20.28 -10.46 5.00
N LYS A 944 -19.15 -11.10 5.37
CA LYS A 944 -18.56 -10.98 6.71
C LYS A 944 -18.05 -9.58 7.01
N SER A 945 -17.82 -8.76 5.98
CA SER A 945 -17.35 -7.40 6.18
C SER A 945 -18.35 -6.49 6.89
N GLY A 946 -19.65 -6.80 6.77
CA GLY A 946 -20.71 -5.95 7.31
C GLY A 946 -20.82 -4.59 6.60
N LEU A 947 -20.15 -4.41 5.46
CA LEU A 947 -20.28 -3.23 4.63
C LEU A 947 -21.71 -3.13 4.05
N PRO A 948 -22.23 -1.90 3.82
CA PRO A 948 -23.47 -1.69 3.11
C PRO A 948 -23.44 -2.32 1.71
N VAL A 949 -24.60 -2.74 1.20
CA VAL A 949 -24.71 -3.37 -0.14
C VAL A 949 -24.15 -2.46 -1.24
N LEU A 950 -24.41 -1.16 -1.17
CA LEU A 950 -23.88 -0.18 -2.14
C LEU A 950 -22.35 -0.13 -2.11
N ALA A 951 -21.74 -0.03 -0.91
CA ALA A 951 -20.29 -0.03 -0.78
C ALA A 951 -19.63 -1.29 -1.35
N VAL A 952 -20.21 -2.48 -1.14
CA VAL A 952 -19.69 -3.73 -1.75
C VAL A 952 -19.79 -3.70 -3.28
N ARG A 953 -20.88 -3.15 -3.82
CA ARG A 953 -21.04 -2.99 -5.27
C ARG A 953 -20.04 -1.98 -5.84
N ASP A 954 -19.78 -0.89 -5.13
CA ASP A 954 -18.77 0.10 -5.50
C ASP A 954 -17.37 -0.52 -5.52
N VAL A 955 -17.04 -1.33 -4.49
CA VAL A 955 -15.79 -2.10 -4.45
C VAL A 955 -15.69 -3.00 -5.69
N TYR A 956 -16.70 -3.81 -6.01
CA TYR A 956 -16.65 -4.64 -7.21
C TYR A 956 -16.55 -3.81 -8.49
N HIS A 957 -17.29 -2.71 -8.60
CA HIS A 957 -17.27 -1.81 -9.75
C HIS A 957 -15.86 -1.24 -10.00
N GLN A 958 -15.12 -0.87 -8.96
CA GLN A 958 -13.73 -0.41 -9.08
C GLN A 958 -12.78 -1.47 -9.68
N LEU A 959 -13.09 -2.76 -9.52
CA LEU A 959 -12.27 -3.86 -10.05
C LEU A 959 -12.61 -4.22 -11.50
N HIS A 960 -13.72 -3.70 -12.02
CA HIS A 960 -14.25 -4.10 -13.32
C HIS A 960 -13.22 -3.96 -14.44
N ASP A 961 -12.48 -2.85 -14.49
CA ASP A 961 -11.47 -2.60 -15.53
C ASP A 961 -10.36 -3.66 -15.55
N TYR A 962 -10.07 -4.29 -14.41
CA TYR A 962 -9.03 -5.32 -14.29
C TYR A 962 -9.58 -6.74 -14.50
N LEU A 963 -10.83 -6.99 -14.13
CA LEU A 963 -11.38 -8.36 -13.99
C LEU A 963 -12.63 -8.62 -14.84
N LYS A 964 -13.02 -7.72 -15.74
CA LYS A 964 -14.20 -7.89 -16.60
C LYS A 964 -14.18 -9.17 -17.46
N ASP A 965 -13.00 -9.69 -17.77
CA ASP A 965 -12.83 -10.92 -18.57
C ASP A 965 -12.62 -12.16 -17.69
N ASP A 966 -12.64 -12.00 -16.36
CA ASP A 966 -12.38 -13.05 -15.39
C ASP A 966 -13.69 -13.67 -14.86
N PHE A 967 -13.93 -14.95 -15.17
CA PHE A 967 -15.16 -15.63 -14.73
C PHE A 967 -15.26 -15.73 -13.20
N HIS A 968 -14.14 -15.78 -12.45
CA HIS A 968 -14.17 -15.88 -11.00
C HIS A 968 -14.68 -14.59 -10.36
N TYR A 969 -14.34 -13.44 -10.93
CA TYR A 969 -14.86 -12.14 -10.50
C TYR A 969 -16.38 -12.10 -10.62
N TRP A 970 -16.92 -12.41 -11.81
CA TRP A 970 -18.36 -12.45 -12.03
C TRP A 970 -19.08 -13.49 -11.19
N LEU A 971 -18.45 -14.64 -10.95
CA LEU A 971 -18.96 -15.65 -10.01
C LEU A 971 -19.11 -15.07 -8.60
N GLN A 972 -18.16 -14.28 -8.10
CA GLN A 972 -18.27 -13.68 -6.77
C GLN A 972 -19.34 -12.58 -6.73
N CYS A 973 -19.44 -11.74 -7.76
CA CYS A 973 -20.53 -10.76 -7.89
C CYS A 973 -21.90 -11.46 -7.86
N GLY A 974 -22.09 -12.50 -8.68
CA GLY A 974 -23.33 -13.26 -8.74
C GLY A 974 -23.65 -13.99 -7.43
N SER A 975 -22.64 -14.62 -6.80
CA SER A 975 -22.81 -15.31 -5.52
C SER A 975 -23.19 -14.34 -4.39
N TYR A 976 -22.63 -13.13 -4.39
CA TYR A 976 -22.98 -12.09 -3.43
C TYR A 976 -24.45 -11.65 -3.57
N GLU A 977 -24.89 -11.35 -4.79
CA GLU A 977 -26.27 -10.92 -5.05
C GLU A 977 -27.28 -12.04 -4.76
N LEU A 978 -26.92 -13.30 -5.01
CA LEU A 978 -27.71 -14.46 -4.63
C LEU A 978 -27.93 -14.55 -3.12
N GLU A 979 -26.89 -14.34 -2.31
CA GLU A 979 -27.00 -14.30 -0.85
C GLU A 979 -27.80 -13.08 -0.36
N LYS A 980 -27.78 -11.97 -1.09
CA LYS A 980 -28.63 -10.80 -0.85
C LYS A 980 -30.06 -10.94 -1.40
N ARG A 981 -30.39 -12.09 -1.99
CA ARG A 981 -31.70 -12.40 -2.63
C ARG A 981 -32.07 -11.48 -3.78
N ASN A 982 -31.09 -10.92 -4.48
CA ASN A 982 -31.30 -10.20 -5.73
C ASN A 982 -31.08 -11.15 -6.91
N LEU A 983 -32.08 -11.97 -7.20
CA LEU A 983 -31.93 -13.08 -8.16
C LEU A 983 -31.74 -12.60 -9.60
N ASP A 984 -32.33 -11.47 -9.98
CA ASP A 984 -32.19 -10.94 -11.34
C ASP A 984 -30.76 -10.45 -11.59
N LEU A 985 -30.19 -9.68 -10.66
CA LEU A 985 -28.80 -9.22 -10.80
C LEU A 985 -27.80 -10.37 -10.68
N ALA A 986 -28.08 -11.34 -9.81
CA ALA A 986 -27.28 -12.56 -9.71
C ALA A 986 -27.28 -13.35 -11.04
N ALA A 987 -28.44 -13.49 -11.70
CA ALA A 987 -28.55 -14.13 -12.99
C ALA A 987 -27.70 -13.43 -14.05
N THR A 988 -27.81 -12.11 -14.16
CA THR A 988 -27.01 -11.31 -15.11
C THR A 988 -25.51 -11.51 -14.91
N TYR A 989 -25.02 -11.43 -13.67
CA TYR A 989 -23.59 -11.63 -13.41
C TYR A 989 -23.13 -13.05 -13.69
N LEU A 990 -23.93 -14.07 -13.39
CA LEU A 990 -23.57 -15.46 -13.67
C LEU A 990 -23.64 -15.81 -15.15
N GLU A 991 -24.52 -15.17 -15.92
CA GLU A 991 -24.50 -15.25 -17.39
C GLU A 991 -23.23 -14.63 -17.96
N THR A 992 -22.82 -13.45 -17.48
CA THR A 992 -21.52 -12.87 -17.83
C THR A 992 -20.37 -13.81 -17.46
N ALA A 993 -20.39 -14.41 -16.27
CA ALA A 993 -19.39 -15.38 -15.84
C ALA A 993 -19.30 -16.58 -16.80
N ARG A 994 -20.43 -17.07 -17.32
CA ARG A 994 -20.47 -18.15 -18.33
C ARG A 994 -19.91 -17.71 -19.69
N GLY A 995 -20.05 -16.42 -20.03
CA GLY A 995 -19.51 -15.85 -21.27
C GLY A 995 -18.00 -15.61 -21.25
N CYS A 996 -17.38 -15.57 -20.07
CA CYS A 996 -15.92 -15.47 -19.92
C CYS A 996 -15.21 -16.79 -20.24
N ASP A 997 -13.93 -16.70 -20.61
CA ASP A 997 -13.11 -17.87 -20.93
C ASP A 997 -13.03 -18.86 -19.77
N GLY A 998 -13.22 -20.15 -20.07
CA GLY A 998 -13.30 -21.23 -19.08
C GLY A 998 -14.52 -21.22 -18.15
N GLY A 999 -15.38 -20.20 -18.20
CA GLY A 999 -16.52 -20.03 -17.29
C GLY A 999 -17.71 -20.94 -17.57
N GLN A 1000 -18.02 -21.18 -18.85
CA GLN A 1000 -19.17 -21.99 -19.28
C GLN A 1000 -19.18 -23.42 -18.70
N ASP A 1001 -18.01 -24.05 -18.62
CA ASP A 1001 -17.84 -25.42 -18.13
C ASP A 1001 -17.38 -25.49 -16.67
N HIS A 1002 -17.12 -24.35 -16.04
CA HIS A 1002 -16.61 -24.33 -14.67
C HIS A 1002 -17.72 -24.74 -13.69
N PHE A 1003 -17.54 -25.87 -13.01
CA PHE A 1003 -18.58 -26.47 -12.16
C PHE A 1003 -19.17 -25.51 -11.11
N LYS A 1004 -18.36 -24.61 -10.52
CA LYS A 1004 -18.85 -23.60 -9.56
C LYS A 1004 -19.78 -22.58 -10.22
N VAL A 1005 -19.47 -22.13 -11.44
CA VAL A 1005 -20.29 -21.15 -12.19
C VAL A 1005 -21.62 -21.80 -12.56
N VAL A 1006 -21.56 -22.99 -13.17
CA VAL A 1006 -22.75 -23.75 -13.59
C VAL A 1006 -23.66 -24.04 -12.40
N THR A 1007 -23.08 -24.50 -11.28
CA THR A 1007 -23.86 -24.81 -10.06
C THR A 1007 -24.56 -23.58 -9.50
N THR A 1008 -23.85 -22.45 -9.36
CA THR A 1008 -24.44 -21.22 -8.82
C THR A 1008 -25.48 -20.63 -9.77
N TRP A 1009 -25.24 -20.66 -11.09
CA TRP A 1009 -26.22 -20.23 -12.10
C TRP A 1009 -27.50 -21.07 -12.02
N ALA A 1010 -27.36 -22.40 -11.98
CA ALA A 1010 -28.52 -23.28 -11.89
C ALA A 1010 -29.29 -23.11 -10.57
N MET A 1011 -28.59 -22.84 -9.47
CA MET A 1011 -29.23 -22.48 -8.20
C MET A 1011 -30.09 -21.21 -8.33
N VAL A 1012 -29.63 -20.19 -9.06
CA VAL A 1012 -30.43 -18.98 -9.35
C VAL A 1012 -31.66 -19.31 -10.19
N CYS A 1013 -31.51 -20.09 -11.26
CA CYS A 1013 -32.61 -20.49 -12.14
C CYS A 1013 -33.72 -21.22 -11.37
N LEU A 1014 -33.36 -22.23 -10.57
CA LEU A 1014 -34.32 -22.98 -9.74
C LEU A 1014 -35.05 -22.06 -8.75
N ARG A 1015 -34.34 -21.13 -8.12
CA ARG A 1015 -34.94 -20.18 -7.16
C ARG A 1015 -35.86 -19.16 -7.84
N ARG A 1016 -35.49 -18.61 -9.00
CA ARG A 1016 -36.34 -17.69 -9.77
C ARG A 1016 -37.64 -18.36 -10.19
N ALA A 1017 -37.57 -19.58 -10.71
CA ALA A 1017 -38.76 -20.36 -11.04
C ALA A 1017 -39.62 -20.70 -9.80
N SER A 1018 -39.00 -20.83 -8.62
CA SER A 1018 -39.70 -21.06 -7.35
C SER A 1018 -40.37 -19.80 -6.78
N GLU A 1019 -39.84 -18.62 -7.06
CA GLU A 1019 -40.41 -17.32 -6.65
C GLU A 1019 -41.49 -16.83 -7.63
N HIS A 1020 -41.38 -17.20 -8.90
CA HIS A 1020 -42.33 -16.89 -9.97
C HIS A 1020 -42.91 -18.17 -10.59
N PRO A 1021 -43.69 -18.96 -9.84
CA PRO A 1021 -44.13 -20.28 -10.27
C PRO A 1021 -45.02 -20.25 -11.52
N THR A 1022 -45.65 -19.11 -11.83
CA THR A 1022 -46.55 -18.90 -12.98
C THR A 1022 -45.84 -18.34 -14.22
N ASP A 1023 -44.51 -18.21 -14.21
CA ASP A 1023 -43.72 -17.89 -15.40
C ASP A 1023 -43.22 -19.17 -16.09
N SER A 1024 -43.76 -19.47 -17.28
CA SER A 1024 -43.40 -20.68 -18.04
C SER A 1024 -41.97 -20.62 -18.60
N GLY A 1025 -41.46 -19.43 -18.94
CA GLY A 1025 -40.10 -19.28 -19.45
C GLY A 1025 -39.06 -19.57 -18.37
N LEU A 1026 -39.29 -19.10 -17.14
CA LEU A 1026 -38.44 -19.44 -16.01
C LEU A 1026 -38.50 -20.93 -15.64
N HIS A 1027 -39.65 -21.57 -15.84
CA HIS A 1027 -39.77 -23.02 -15.68
C HIS A 1027 -38.90 -23.79 -16.70
N ASP A 1028 -38.98 -23.44 -17.98
CA ASP A 1028 -38.18 -24.08 -19.04
C ASP A 1028 -36.67 -23.93 -18.76
N VAL A 1029 -36.23 -22.73 -18.37
CA VAL A 1029 -34.83 -22.48 -17.96
C VAL A 1029 -34.43 -23.29 -16.74
N ALA A 1030 -35.33 -23.49 -15.76
CA ALA A 1030 -35.06 -24.31 -14.58
C ALA A 1030 -34.92 -25.80 -14.92
N VAL A 1031 -35.69 -26.31 -15.90
CA VAL A 1031 -35.55 -27.67 -16.43
C VAL A 1031 -34.16 -27.88 -17.03
N GLU A 1032 -33.70 -26.95 -17.88
CA GLU A 1032 -32.35 -26.99 -18.47
C GLU A 1032 -31.27 -26.92 -17.39
N ALA A 1033 -31.40 -25.97 -16.46
CA ALA A 1033 -30.48 -25.80 -15.34
C ALA A 1033 -30.36 -27.05 -14.45
N PHE A 1034 -31.48 -27.75 -14.20
CA PHE A 1034 -31.45 -29.02 -13.48
C PHE A 1034 -30.66 -30.08 -14.24
N GLY A 1035 -30.80 -30.17 -15.57
CA GLY A 1035 -30.00 -31.07 -16.40
C GLY A 1035 -28.49 -30.79 -16.31
N GLU A 1036 -28.10 -29.51 -16.31
CA GLU A 1036 -26.70 -29.11 -16.12
C GLU A 1036 -26.16 -29.48 -14.74
N LEU A 1037 -26.95 -29.33 -13.67
CA LEU A 1037 -26.56 -29.78 -12.33
C LEU A 1037 -26.27 -31.29 -12.31
N GLU A 1038 -27.12 -32.12 -12.92
CA GLU A 1038 -26.91 -33.56 -12.99
C GLU A 1038 -25.66 -33.93 -13.79
N ARG A 1039 -25.39 -33.22 -14.90
CA ARG A 1039 -24.17 -33.40 -15.68
C ARG A 1039 -22.93 -33.11 -14.83
N VAL A 1040 -22.89 -31.96 -14.14
CA VAL A 1040 -21.78 -31.56 -13.28
C VAL A 1040 -21.62 -32.54 -12.11
N ALA A 1041 -22.71 -32.94 -11.46
CA ALA A 1041 -22.68 -33.91 -10.36
C ALA A 1041 -22.15 -35.28 -10.82
N SER A 1042 -22.46 -35.69 -12.04
CA SER A 1042 -21.95 -36.94 -12.63
C SER A 1042 -20.47 -36.87 -12.99
N GLN A 1043 -19.98 -35.72 -13.45
CA GLN A 1043 -18.59 -35.52 -13.85
C GLN A 1043 -17.65 -35.31 -12.65
N GLU A 1044 -18.04 -34.45 -11.70
CA GLU A 1044 -17.18 -34.05 -10.58
C GLU A 1044 -17.38 -34.91 -9.33
N GLY A 1045 -18.54 -35.56 -9.18
CA GLY A 1045 -18.83 -36.47 -8.07
C GLY A 1045 -18.60 -35.83 -6.69
N ASP A 1046 -17.68 -36.40 -5.92
CA ASP A 1046 -17.33 -35.95 -4.57
C ASP A 1046 -16.60 -34.60 -4.54
N ARG A 1047 -16.01 -34.16 -5.66
CA ARG A 1047 -15.31 -32.86 -5.77
C ARG A 1047 -16.25 -31.66 -5.81
N SER A 1048 -17.53 -31.86 -6.12
CA SER A 1048 -18.56 -30.81 -6.11
C SER A 1048 -19.74 -31.16 -5.21
N PRO A 1049 -19.52 -31.23 -3.88
CA PRO A 1049 -20.58 -31.60 -2.94
C PRO A 1049 -21.75 -30.61 -2.99
N HIS A 1050 -21.46 -29.33 -3.25
CA HIS A 1050 -22.48 -28.29 -3.32
C HIS A 1050 -23.47 -28.50 -4.46
N THR A 1051 -23.04 -29.03 -5.62
CA THR A 1051 -23.94 -29.35 -6.74
C THR A 1051 -25.00 -30.36 -6.33
N ILE A 1052 -24.61 -31.45 -5.66
CA ILE A 1052 -25.55 -32.46 -5.18
C ILE A 1052 -26.47 -31.87 -4.12
N VAL A 1053 -25.97 -31.03 -3.22
CA VAL A 1053 -26.79 -30.30 -2.24
C VAL A 1053 -27.83 -29.41 -2.94
N THR A 1054 -27.47 -28.69 -4.00
CA THR A 1054 -28.38 -27.83 -4.78
C THR A 1054 -29.46 -28.67 -5.49
N ILE A 1055 -29.10 -29.79 -6.13
CA ILE A 1055 -30.06 -30.73 -6.74
C ILE A 1055 -31.10 -31.15 -5.70
N VAL A 1056 -30.65 -31.55 -4.51
CA VAL A 1056 -31.53 -32.03 -3.45
C VAL A 1056 -32.38 -30.91 -2.87
N LYS A 1057 -31.76 -29.81 -2.45
CA LYS A 1057 -32.44 -28.75 -1.69
C LYS A 1057 -33.27 -27.84 -2.61
N ASP A 1058 -32.60 -27.16 -3.55
CA ASP A 1058 -33.24 -26.17 -4.41
C ASP A 1058 -34.12 -26.88 -5.47
N GLY A 1059 -33.72 -28.06 -5.95
CA GLY A 1059 -34.56 -28.89 -6.83
C GLY A 1059 -35.87 -29.36 -6.17
N THR A 1060 -35.82 -29.80 -4.90
CA THR A 1060 -37.05 -30.17 -4.17
C THR A 1060 -37.97 -28.96 -3.97
N HIS A 1061 -37.40 -27.81 -3.61
CA HIS A 1061 -38.17 -26.59 -3.39
C HIS A 1061 -38.87 -26.10 -4.67
N TRP A 1062 -38.16 -26.18 -5.80
CA TRP A 1062 -38.72 -25.91 -7.12
C TRP A 1062 -39.88 -26.85 -7.47
N LEU A 1063 -39.75 -28.15 -7.24
CA LEU A 1063 -40.83 -29.12 -7.46
C LEU A 1063 -42.05 -28.87 -6.57
N GLN A 1064 -41.83 -28.43 -5.33
CA GLN A 1064 -42.91 -28.13 -4.38
C GLN A 1064 -43.73 -26.91 -4.79
N ARG A 1065 -43.10 -25.91 -5.43
CA ARG A 1065 -43.73 -24.61 -5.73
C ARG A 1065 -44.18 -24.44 -7.17
N GLY A 1066 -43.53 -25.10 -8.13
CA GLY A 1066 -43.84 -24.90 -9.55
C GLY A 1066 -45.25 -25.39 -9.92
N VAL A 1067 -45.90 -24.69 -10.86
CA VAL A 1067 -47.26 -25.05 -11.33
C VAL A 1067 -47.30 -25.62 -12.74
N PHE A 1068 -46.21 -25.56 -13.51
CA PHE A 1068 -46.16 -26.02 -14.90
C PHE A 1068 -45.78 -27.49 -15.12
N PHE A 1069 -45.56 -28.24 -14.04
CA PHE A 1069 -45.25 -29.66 -14.17
C PHE A 1069 -46.48 -30.48 -14.56
N ALA A 1070 -46.35 -31.30 -15.60
CA ALA A 1070 -47.23 -32.45 -15.77
C ALA A 1070 -47.04 -33.42 -14.58
N HIS A 1071 -48.05 -34.22 -14.25
CA HIS A 1071 -47.95 -35.16 -13.12
C HIS A 1071 -46.78 -36.15 -13.29
N ASP A 1072 -46.65 -36.75 -14.47
CA ASP A 1072 -45.56 -37.67 -14.83
C ASP A 1072 -44.18 -37.00 -14.77
N GLU A 1073 -44.10 -35.73 -15.17
CA GLU A 1073 -42.87 -34.95 -15.16
C GLU A 1073 -42.41 -34.63 -13.73
N ARG A 1074 -43.33 -34.19 -12.86
CA ARG A 1074 -43.04 -33.96 -11.43
C ARG A 1074 -42.52 -35.22 -10.76
N GLN A 1075 -43.15 -36.37 -11.03
CA GLN A 1075 -42.68 -37.65 -10.51
C GLN A 1075 -41.29 -38.03 -11.05
N SER A 1076 -41.04 -37.80 -12.35
CA SER A 1076 -39.75 -38.08 -12.98
C SER A 1076 -38.61 -37.31 -12.32
N PHE A 1077 -38.77 -36.00 -12.11
CA PHE A 1077 -37.80 -35.19 -11.38
C PHE A 1077 -37.67 -35.61 -9.91
N ALA A 1078 -38.77 -35.92 -9.23
CA ALA A 1078 -38.70 -36.39 -7.84
C ALA A 1078 -37.90 -37.70 -7.70
N ARG A 1079 -38.10 -38.66 -8.62
CA ARG A 1079 -37.31 -39.91 -8.69
C ARG A 1079 -35.83 -39.64 -8.98
N ARG A 1080 -35.51 -38.71 -9.89
CA ARG A 1080 -34.12 -38.29 -10.18
C ARG A 1080 -33.45 -37.69 -8.95
N ILE A 1081 -34.12 -36.79 -8.21
CA ILE A 1081 -33.57 -36.23 -6.97
C ILE A 1081 -33.36 -37.31 -5.91
N LEU A 1082 -34.29 -38.24 -5.74
CA LEU A 1082 -34.12 -39.38 -4.82
C LEU A 1082 -32.93 -40.27 -5.22
N ALA A 1083 -32.69 -40.49 -6.51
CA ALA A 1083 -31.50 -41.19 -6.99
C ALA A 1083 -30.21 -40.42 -6.62
N TRP A 1084 -30.19 -39.09 -6.76
CA TRP A 1084 -29.07 -38.27 -6.31
C TRP A 1084 -28.88 -38.26 -4.79
N ILE A 1085 -29.95 -38.37 -4.01
CA ILE A 1085 -29.85 -38.60 -2.55
C ILE A 1085 -29.16 -39.94 -2.28
N GLU A 1086 -29.50 -41.00 -3.01
CA GLU A 1086 -28.84 -42.30 -2.85
C GLU A 1086 -27.36 -42.25 -3.23
N ILE A 1087 -27.03 -41.64 -4.37
CA ILE A 1087 -25.65 -41.45 -4.83
C ILE A 1087 -24.87 -40.59 -3.82
N GLY A 1088 -25.45 -39.48 -3.37
CA GLY A 1088 -24.85 -38.59 -2.38
C GLY A 1088 -24.64 -39.27 -1.02
N ARG A 1089 -25.53 -40.18 -0.60
CA ARG A 1089 -25.31 -41.03 0.60
C ARG A 1089 -24.13 -41.99 0.46
N ARG A 1090 -23.64 -42.24 -0.77
CA ARG A 1090 -22.43 -43.03 -1.03
C ARG A 1090 -21.19 -42.14 -1.15
N LEU A 1091 -21.28 -41.07 -1.95
CA LEU A 1091 -20.16 -40.17 -2.27
C LEU A 1091 -19.87 -39.15 -1.15
N LEU A 1092 -20.90 -38.61 -0.52
CA LEU A 1092 -20.83 -37.49 0.41
C LEU A 1092 -21.20 -37.90 1.84
N ARG A 1093 -20.89 -39.15 2.23
CA ARG A 1093 -21.19 -39.72 3.56
C ARG A 1093 -20.81 -38.80 4.73
N MET A 1094 -19.73 -38.05 4.54
CA MET A 1094 -19.14 -37.19 5.56
C MET A 1094 -19.58 -35.74 5.50
N ASN A 1095 -20.36 -35.34 4.51
CA ASN A 1095 -20.77 -33.95 4.33
C ASN A 1095 -22.01 -33.64 5.19
N GLY A 1096 -21.88 -32.72 6.16
CA GLY A 1096 -22.96 -32.35 7.07
C GLY A 1096 -24.15 -31.64 6.39
N GLU A 1097 -23.88 -30.75 5.43
CA GLU A 1097 -24.92 -30.02 4.70
C GLU A 1097 -25.76 -30.96 3.84
N PHE A 1098 -25.12 -31.90 3.15
CA PHE A 1098 -25.81 -32.93 2.38
C PHE A 1098 -26.69 -33.82 3.26
N ARG A 1099 -26.19 -34.28 4.41
CA ARG A 1099 -26.99 -35.09 5.34
C ARG A 1099 -28.27 -34.35 5.75
N SER A 1100 -28.13 -33.11 6.21
CA SER A 1100 -29.27 -32.27 6.61
C SER A 1100 -30.25 -32.06 5.45
N ALA A 1101 -29.77 -31.72 4.25
CA ALA A 1101 -30.62 -31.56 3.07
C ALA A 1101 -31.35 -32.86 2.70
N SER A 1102 -30.65 -33.99 2.72
CA SER A 1102 -31.23 -35.30 2.39
C SER A 1102 -32.34 -35.70 3.37
N GLU A 1103 -32.16 -35.46 4.67
CA GLU A 1103 -33.14 -35.77 5.71
C GLU A 1103 -34.41 -34.91 5.55
N HIS A 1104 -34.25 -33.61 5.31
CA HIS A 1104 -35.39 -32.69 5.17
C HIS A 1104 -36.16 -32.88 3.84
N CYS A 1105 -35.46 -33.25 2.76
CA CYS A 1105 -36.07 -33.35 1.43
C CYS A 1105 -36.62 -34.73 1.07
N SER A 1106 -36.16 -35.82 1.70
CA SER A 1106 -36.59 -37.19 1.34
C SER A 1106 -38.11 -37.40 1.48
N GLY A 1107 -38.70 -37.04 2.63
CA GLY A 1107 -40.13 -37.26 2.89
C GLY A 1107 -41.07 -36.54 1.91
N PRO A 1108 -40.87 -35.24 1.61
CA PRO A 1108 -41.62 -34.57 0.56
C PRO A 1108 -41.52 -35.23 -0.82
N LEU A 1109 -40.33 -35.66 -1.23
CA LEU A 1109 -40.10 -36.29 -2.53
C LEU A 1109 -40.78 -37.67 -2.62
N GLU A 1110 -40.67 -38.49 -1.57
CA GLU A 1110 -41.32 -39.80 -1.48
C GLU A 1110 -42.85 -39.67 -1.62
N ARG A 1111 -43.47 -38.66 -1.00
CA ARG A 1111 -44.90 -38.38 -1.17
C ARG A 1111 -45.26 -38.00 -2.60
N MET A 1112 -44.43 -37.22 -3.30
CA MET A 1112 -44.67 -36.87 -4.70
C MET A 1112 -44.60 -38.09 -5.62
N VAL A 1113 -43.79 -39.08 -5.29
CA VAL A 1113 -43.69 -40.35 -6.04
C VAL A 1113 -44.85 -41.30 -5.67
N ALA A 1114 -45.29 -41.32 -4.41
CA ALA A 1114 -46.32 -42.22 -3.91
C ALA A 1114 -47.77 -41.79 -4.22
N ALA A 1115 -48.01 -40.52 -4.59
CA ALA A 1115 -49.35 -39.99 -4.87
C ALA A 1115 -50.11 -40.69 -6.03
N ASP A 1116 -49.53 -41.68 -6.70
CA ASP A 1116 -50.17 -42.51 -7.75
C ASP A 1116 -50.29 -44.00 -7.35
N GLU A 1117 -49.84 -44.43 -6.15
CA GLU A 1117 -50.18 -45.77 -5.63
C GLU A 1117 -51.60 -45.83 -5.03
N GLU A 1118 -52.16 -44.68 -4.61
CA GLU A 1118 -53.53 -44.60 -4.08
C GLU A 1118 -54.60 -44.24 -5.13
N GLU A 1119 -54.23 -43.79 -6.34
CA GLU A 1119 -55.20 -43.35 -7.38
C GLU A 1119 -55.27 -44.24 -8.65
N ARG A 1120 -54.59 -45.41 -8.69
CA ARG A 1120 -54.87 -46.44 -9.70
C ARG A 1120 -55.95 -47.41 -9.20
N PRO A 1121 -57.20 -47.36 -9.70
CA PRO A 1121 -58.09 -48.50 -9.51
C PRO A 1121 -57.47 -49.69 -10.26
N ILE A 1122 -57.17 -50.76 -9.52
CA ILE A 1122 -56.83 -52.06 -10.08
C ILE A 1122 -57.99 -52.46 -11.02
N PRO A 1123 -57.78 -52.61 -12.34
CA PRO A 1123 -58.79 -53.23 -13.18
C PRO A 1123 -58.78 -54.73 -12.85
N LEU A 1124 -59.91 -55.22 -12.32
CA LEU A 1124 -60.22 -56.65 -12.25
C LEU A 1124 -60.40 -57.24 -13.66
#